data_AF-A0A1F5C174-F1
#
_entry.id   AF-A0A1F5C174-F1
#
_cell.length_a   1.000
_cell.length_b   1.000
_cell.length_c   1.000
_cell.angle_alpha   90.00
_cell.angle_beta   90.00
_cell.angle_gamma   90.00
#
_symmetry.space_group_name_H-M   'P 1'
#
loop_
_entity.id
_entity.type
_entity.pdbx_description
1 polymer ?
#
loop_
_entity_poly.entity_id
_entity_poly.type
_entity_poly.pdbx_seq_one_letter_code
_entity_poly.pdbx_strand_id
1 'polypeptide(L)'
;MSWKKSVLLLLAALAIFASLLLSQEKAEGEDKTLRLAIGDAKLKNKVIQVTSVGIVSARAGKPVSFERMIKEMKDSRFVYVGESHDNTAMHDIQLKVIQGLFAQDPNIAVGLEMLPAETQPALDKWSQGILSKDDLIREVRWYVNWSMNYGYYEKIFDFARDNRIPVFGLNAPRDVITKIRMKGWEGLSDEEKALVPRPDLSDQDHRTLIRTIFESSEIPHAMKGEGLEKMFEGLYRAQSAWDEVMAANAIRGGEREGRKMIVLAGSGHLLYNLGINRRVSERNRMPSRTVLAVEVAADERSLGVSGSFADFVRGVPEQERPAYPAVALALKKVNGLDNIVVERKPIDGVASGADIEKGDVILSVDGRNFSDINEMRTYLAGVPWDEEAKFRLLRDGEARELTIKFEFKPAEMKEGDKIAPSDMTKTAPQIAAPASGRIDRLRRRVEDVIKRAEGEVGVALRHLESGQSLEINAGSRFPMASTFKLPVLVEIMAQVKEGKLSLEDEVSVQKTEQHLGSGMLSSLTAPGIKLTVRNLANLMMMISDNSAADILLAKAGPENVNKRLRQYGVEGISVNRSCQELIMDWMGVDYQKYKGLTLEQIEAEARKMPGRTPEANRESRQKFILDPRDQSTPAAMNRLLEKVYKKEILDPESCDLILSIMLQCQTGEGRIKGKLPPGAPVAHKTGTIAGTVNDTGIITLPDGLGHMAITVFTKGFEDETEDVEKIIAEIARLVYDYFVFTGDVPQSTIPQS
;
A
#
# COMPACT_ATOMS: atom_id res chain seq x y z
N MET A 1 11.61 59.04 36.24
CA MET A 1 11.88 57.64 36.65
C MET A 1 10.86 56.60 36.15
N SER A 2 9.65 56.98 35.71
CA SER A 2 8.59 56.04 35.30
C SER A 2 8.81 55.39 33.92
N TRP A 3 9.32 56.15 32.94
CA TRP A 3 9.42 55.66 31.55
C TRP A 3 10.45 54.53 31.34
N LYS A 4 11.56 54.53 32.09
CA LYS A 4 12.60 53.49 31.98
C LYS A 4 12.16 52.12 32.54
N LYS A 5 11.23 52.07 33.51
CA LYS A 5 10.69 50.80 34.03
C LYS A 5 9.66 50.18 33.07
N SER A 6 8.83 51.00 32.43
CA SER A 6 7.87 50.54 31.43
C SER A 6 8.54 50.00 30.16
N VAL A 7 9.66 50.61 29.75
CA VAL A 7 10.45 50.12 28.59
C VAL A 7 11.17 48.80 28.91
N LEU A 8 11.69 48.60 30.12
CA LEU A 8 12.30 47.32 30.52
C LEU A 8 11.28 46.17 30.62
N LEU A 9 10.06 46.45 31.11
CA LEU A 9 8.97 45.46 31.15
C LEU A 9 8.46 45.10 29.75
N LEU A 10 8.42 46.07 28.83
CA LEU A 10 8.08 45.81 27.42
C LEU A 10 9.16 44.97 26.72
N LEU A 11 10.45 45.25 26.98
CA LEU A 11 11.57 44.49 26.40
C LEU A 11 11.67 43.07 26.96
N ALA A 12 11.35 42.85 28.23
CA ALA A 12 11.26 41.51 28.82
C ALA A 12 10.05 40.72 28.28
N ALA A 13 8.90 41.38 28.07
CA ALA A 13 7.73 40.77 27.46
C ALA A 13 7.97 40.45 25.97
N LEU A 14 8.66 41.33 25.22
CA LEU A 14 9.07 41.10 23.84
C LEU A 14 10.14 40.02 23.71
N ALA A 15 11.04 39.87 24.68
CA ALA A 15 12.01 38.76 24.70
C ALA A 15 11.34 37.41 24.96
N ILE A 16 10.33 37.36 25.84
CA ILE A 16 9.51 36.15 26.08
C ILE A 16 8.63 35.85 24.86
N PHE A 17 8.05 36.87 24.22
CA PHE A 17 7.26 36.68 22.99
C PHE A 17 8.12 36.27 21.80
N ALA A 18 9.33 36.83 21.67
CA ALA A 18 10.30 36.46 20.64
C ALA A 18 10.86 35.06 20.87
N SER A 19 11.04 34.60 22.11
CA SER A 19 11.44 33.21 22.39
C SER A 19 10.30 32.20 22.27
N LEU A 20 9.03 32.63 22.40
CA LEU A 20 7.85 31.85 22.00
C LEU A 20 7.61 31.82 20.48
N LEU A 21 7.98 32.87 19.75
CA LEU A 21 7.91 32.93 18.28
C LEU A 21 9.06 32.15 17.63
N LEU A 22 10.27 32.25 18.17
CA LEU A 22 11.42 31.44 17.76
C LEU A 22 11.25 29.95 18.09
N SER A 23 10.42 29.59 19.08
CA SER A 23 10.07 28.18 19.33
C SER A 23 8.91 27.68 18.47
N GLN A 24 8.08 28.57 17.91
CA GLN A 24 7.03 28.20 16.95
C GLN A 24 7.53 28.11 15.50
N GLU A 25 8.57 28.86 15.12
CA GLU A 25 9.16 28.81 13.76
C GLU A 25 10.13 27.64 13.56
N LYS A 26 10.63 27.00 14.64
CA LYS A 26 11.48 25.78 14.53
C LYS A 26 10.67 24.48 14.28
N ALA A 27 9.34 24.58 14.12
CA ALA A 27 8.41 23.45 14.11
C ALA A 27 8.17 22.82 12.73
N GLU A 28 8.71 23.37 11.64
CA GLU A 28 8.73 22.69 10.35
C GLU A 28 9.89 21.67 10.33
N GLY A 29 9.59 20.44 10.77
CA GLY A 29 10.53 19.32 10.80
C GLY A 29 10.63 18.58 12.15
N GLU A 30 10.08 19.13 13.24
CA GLU A 30 10.14 18.51 14.58
C GLU A 30 9.07 17.41 14.72
N ASP A 31 9.47 16.21 15.18
CA ASP A 31 8.54 15.11 15.46
C ASP A 31 7.49 15.52 16.51
N LYS A 32 6.25 15.64 16.04
CA LYS A 32 5.11 16.12 16.83
C LYS A 32 4.77 15.21 18.00
N THR A 33 5.18 13.94 17.95
CA THR A 33 4.92 12.97 19.02
C THR A 33 5.74 13.27 20.28
N LEU A 34 6.84 14.02 20.20
CA LEU A 34 7.76 14.24 21.32
C LEU A 34 7.17 15.08 22.47
N ARG A 35 6.19 15.94 22.19
CA ARG A 35 5.70 16.96 23.15
C ARG A 35 4.18 17.02 23.32
N LEU A 36 3.45 15.96 22.94
CA LEU A 36 2.02 15.87 23.18
C LEU A 36 1.67 16.01 24.67
N ALA A 37 0.59 16.75 24.96
CA ALA A 37 0.08 17.01 26.30
C ALA A 37 -0.93 15.93 26.76
N ILE A 38 -0.52 14.66 26.66
CA ILE A 38 -1.31 13.45 26.96
C ILE A 38 -0.60 12.57 28.01
N GLY A 39 -1.28 11.53 28.51
CA GLY A 39 -0.72 10.58 29.47
C GLY A 39 -0.78 11.10 30.92
N ASP A 40 0.30 10.89 31.70
CA ASP A 40 0.32 11.21 33.14
C ASP A 40 -0.04 12.68 33.41
N ALA A 41 -1.14 12.90 34.14
CA ALA A 41 -1.67 14.24 34.42
C ALA A 41 -0.69 15.18 35.16
N LYS A 42 0.27 14.63 35.93
CA LYS A 42 1.28 15.41 36.65
C LYS A 42 2.50 15.74 35.80
N LEU A 43 2.69 15.04 34.68
CA LEU A 43 3.90 15.13 33.86
C LEU A 43 3.65 15.67 32.44
N LYS A 44 2.41 15.59 31.93
CA LYS A 44 2.08 15.90 30.52
C LYS A 44 2.40 17.32 30.05
N ASN A 45 2.48 18.27 30.98
CA ASN A 45 2.82 19.67 30.71
C ASN A 45 4.27 20.02 31.09
N LYS A 46 5.07 19.04 31.53
CA LYS A 46 6.49 19.22 31.82
C LYS A 46 7.30 18.84 30.60
N VAL A 47 8.39 19.54 30.36
CA VAL A 47 9.38 19.18 29.34
C VAL A 47 10.66 18.77 30.04
N ILE A 48 11.20 17.62 29.68
CA ILE A 48 12.51 17.15 30.12
C ILE A 48 13.50 17.27 28.96
N GLN A 49 14.74 17.64 29.26
CA GLN A 49 15.80 17.81 28.27
C GLN A 49 16.70 16.58 28.24
N VAL A 50 16.81 15.94 27.08
CA VAL A 50 17.54 14.68 26.88
C VAL A 50 18.73 14.93 25.98
N THR A 51 19.93 14.55 26.43
CA THR A 51 21.15 14.63 25.61
C THR A 51 21.39 13.31 24.88
N SER A 52 22.16 13.33 23.78
CA SER A 52 22.48 12.15 22.95
C SER A 52 23.13 10.95 23.67
N VAL A 53 23.53 11.11 24.93
CA VAL A 53 24.16 10.06 25.75
C VAL A 53 23.55 9.94 27.15
N GLY A 54 22.52 10.72 27.47
CA GLY A 54 21.92 10.80 28.82
C GLY A 54 20.73 9.87 29.02
N ILE A 55 20.47 9.47 30.27
CA ILE A 55 19.20 8.88 30.70
C ILE A 55 18.53 9.87 31.63
N VAL A 56 17.28 10.21 31.38
CA VAL A 56 16.52 11.16 32.18
C VAL A 56 15.33 10.44 32.82
N SER A 57 15.17 10.60 34.14
CA SER A 57 13.97 10.14 34.82
C SER A 57 12.89 11.20 34.66
N ALA A 58 11.77 10.83 34.05
CA ALA A 58 10.63 11.71 33.85
C ALA A 58 10.08 12.26 35.18
N ARG A 59 9.93 11.38 36.18
CA ARG A 59 9.46 11.75 37.51
C ARG A 59 10.39 12.74 38.20
N ALA A 60 11.69 12.53 38.12
CA ALA A 60 12.68 13.40 38.76
C ALA A 60 12.95 14.68 37.93
N GLY A 61 12.63 14.68 36.65
CA GLY A 61 12.89 15.77 35.71
C GLY A 61 14.38 16.03 35.47
N LYS A 62 15.26 15.05 35.75
CA LYS A 62 16.71 15.23 35.70
C LYS A 62 17.45 13.94 35.30
N PRO A 63 18.71 14.07 34.82
CA PRO A 63 19.53 12.91 34.48
C PRO A 63 19.71 11.94 35.65
N VAL A 64 19.75 10.65 35.35
CA VAL A 64 20.03 9.54 36.27
C VAL A 64 21.06 8.59 35.66
N SER A 65 21.78 7.85 36.51
CA SER A 65 22.67 6.79 36.01
C SER A 65 21.87 5.55 35.58
N PHE A 66 22.49 4.72 34.75
CA PHE A 66 21.90 3.47 34.32
C PHE A 66 21.61 2.53 35.50
N GLU A 67 22.56 2.41 36.44
CA GLU A 67 22.43 1.56 37.64
C GLU A 67 21.25 2.00 38.50
N ARG A 68 21.06 3.32 38.62
CA ARG A 68 19.90 3.88 39.33
C ARG A 68 18.60 3.52 38.61
N MET A 69 18.54 3.67 37.29
CA MET A 69 17.36 3.30 36.50
C MET A 69 16.99 1.81 36.72
N ILE A 70 17.96 0.90 36.59
CA ILE A 70 17.72 -0.54 36.82
C ILE A 70 17.29 -0.82 38.27
N LYS A 71 17.92 -0.16 39.26
CA LYS A 71 17.51 -0.28 40.67
C LYS A 71 16.04 0.15 40.90
N GLU A 72 15.58 1.19 40.22
CA GLU A 72 14.18 1.65 40.31
C GLU A 72 13.17 0.71 39.60
N MET A 73 13.65 -0.24 38.78
CA MET A 73 12.84 -1.29 38.13
C MET A 73 12.80 -2.60 38.92
N LYS A 74 13.48 -2.69 40.07
CA LYS A 74 13.57 -3.91 40.87
C LYS A 74 12.18 -4.50 41.18
N ASP A 75 11.25 -3.65 41.61
CA ASP A 75 9.91 -4.07 42.04
C ASP A 75 8.89 -4.11 40.88
N SER A 76 9.32 -3.81 39.65
CA SER A 76 8.46 -3.86 38.47
C SER A 76 8.28 -5.29 38.00
N ARG A 77 7.04 -5.72 37.82
CA ARG A 77 6.72 -7.02 37.23
C ARG A 77 6.90 -7.03 35.72
N PHE A 78 6.65 -5.89 35.09
CA PHE A 78 6.82 -5.67 33.65
C PHE A 78 7.79 -4.53 33.40
N VAL A 79 8.72 -4.70 32.47
CA VAL A 79 9.61 -3.64 31.99
C VAL A 79 9.47 -3.56 30.49
N TYR A 80 9.23 -2.36 29.96
CA TYR A 80 9.07 -2.12 28.53
C TYR A 80 10.26 -1.33 28.01
N VAL A 81 10.83 -1.76 26.90
CA VAL A 81 11.97 -1.06 26.28
C VAL A 81 11.68 -0.83 24.80
N GLY A 82 11.43 0.43 24.46
CA GLY A 82 11.10 0.87 23.11
C GLY A 82 12.33 1.08 22.24
N GLU A 83 12.16 0.83 20.94
CA GLU A 83 13.18 1.03 19.91
C GLU A 83 12.58 1.61 18.62
N SER A 84 13.45 2.06 17.72
CA SER A 84 13.20 2.14 16.28
C SER A 84 13.93 0.97 15.62
N HIS A 85 13.22 0.32 14.71
CA HIS A 85 13.47 -1.02 14.16
C HIS A 85 14.87 -1.26 13.56
N ASP A 86 15.59 -0.19 13.25
CA ASP A 86 16.85 -0.17 12.52
C ASP A 86 17.95 0.67 13.19
N ASN A 87 17.80 1.05 14.47
CA ASN A 87 18.83 1.79 15.20
C ASN A 87 19.57 0.90 16.21
N THR A 88 20.87 0.71 15.97
CA THR A 88 21.70 -0.19 16.80
C THR A 88 21.83 0.29 18.25
N ALA A 89 21.91 1.60 18.48
CA ALA A 89 22.04 2.15 19.83
C ALA A 89 20.77 1.91 20.66
N MET A 90 19.60 1.83 20.02
CA MET A 90 18.34 1.48 20.67
C MET A 90 18.28 -0.01 21.05
N HIS A 91 18.77 -0.91 20.21
CA HIS A 91 18.89 -2.34 20.58
C HIS A 91 19.95 -2.57 21.66
N ASP A 92 21.04 -1.81 21.66
CA ASP A 92 22.06 -1.89 22.72
C ASP A 92 21.49 -1.50 24.09
N ILE A 93 20.55 -0.54 24.17
CA ILE A 93 19.87 -0.24 25.45
C ILE A 93 18.89 -1.35 25.86
N GLN A 94 18.18 -1.99 24.92
CA GLN A 94 17.36 -3.18 25.21
C GLN A 94 18.20 -4.28 25.84
N LEU A 95 19.33 -4.63 25.23
CA LEU A 95 20.26 -5.63 25.76
C LEU A 95 20.78 -5.24 27.15
N LYS A 96 21.22 -3.99 27.34
CA LYS A 96 21.73 -3.53 28.63
C LYS A 96 20.68 -3.63 29.73
N VAL A 97 19.42 -3.27 29.45
CA VAL A 97 18.32 -3.39 30.42
C VAL A 97 18.10 -4.85 30.80
N ILE A 98 18.10 -5.78 29.83
CA ILE A 98 17.99 -7.22 30.09
C ILE A 98 19.14 -7.69 30.98
N GLN A 99 20.38 -7.37 30.62
CA GLN A 99 21.57 -7.73 31.38
C GLN A 99 21.55 -7.17 32.81
N GLY A 100 21.16 -5.89 32.96
CA GLY A 100 21.09 -5.22 34.25
C GLY A 100 20.04 -5.83 35.17
N LEU A 101 18.86 -6.17 34.64
CA LEU A 101 17.79 -6.82 35.41
C LEU A 101 18.16 -8.27 35.75
N PHE A 102 18.71 -9.03 34.79
CA PHE A 102 19.19 -10.40 35.00
C PHE A 102 20.24 -10.47 36.11
N ALA A 103 21.18 -9.51 36.13
CA ALA A 103 22.21 -9.43 37.16
C ALA A 103 21.64 -9.14 38.57
N GLN A 104 20.45 -8.54 38.68
CA GLN A 104 19.75 -8.36 39.96
C GLN A 104 18.93 -9.58 40.36
N ASP A 105 18.21 -10.16 39.40
CA ASP A 105 17.37 -11.34 39.58
C ASP A 105 17.26 -12.08 38.23
N PRO A 106 17.79 -13.31 38.10
CA PRO A 106 17.75 -14.06 36.85
C PRO A 106 16.34 -14.57 36.50
N ASN A 107 15.36 -14.42 37.39
CA ASN A 107 13.97 -14.83 37.17
C ASN A 107 13.21 -13.87 36.22
N ILE A 108 13.74 -13.70 35.02
CA ILE A 108 13.21 -12.86 33.95
C ILE A 108 12.79 -13.70 32.74
N ALA A 109 11.98 -13.08 31.89
CA ALA A 109 11.62 -13.52 30.54
C ALA A 109 11.65 -12.33 29.58
N VAL A 110 11.83 -12.60 28.29
CA VAL A 110 11.81 -11.58 27.23
C VAL A 110 10.62 -11.81 26.32
N GLY A 111 9.85 -10.77 26.04
CA GLY A 111 8.75 -10.79 25.09
C GLY A 111 9.06 -9.91 23.88
N LEU A 112 8.78 -10.40 22.67
CA LEU A 112 9.12 -9.75 21.41
C LEU A 112 7.88 -9.41 20.58
N GLU A 113 7.73 -8.14 20.18
CA GLU A 113 6.70 -7.69 19.24
C GLU A 113 6.83 -8.35 17.85
N MET A 114 8.06 -8.61 17.42
CA MET A 114 8.36 -8.96 16.02
C MET A 114 7.85 -10.34 15.61
N LEU A 115 7.52 -11.18 16.59
CA LEU A 115 7.19 -12.59 16.38
C LEU A 115 5.79 -12.91 16.88
N PRO A 116 4.96 -13.59 16.08
CA PRO A 116 3.66 -14.03 16.53
C PRO A 116 3.80 -15.18 17.53
N ALA A 117 2.84 -15.29 18.45
CA ALA A 117 2.85 -16.29 19.53
C ALA A 117 2.87 -17.75 19.02
N GLU A 118 2.45 -18.00 17.77
CA GLU A 118 2.54 -19.31 17.11
C GLU A 118 3.99 -19.80 16.91
N THR A 119 4.97 -18.89 16.93
CA THR A 119 6.39 -19.25 16.82
C THR A 119 7.00 -19.77 18.13
N GLN A 120 6.23 -19.83 19.21
CA GLN A 120 6.70 -20.23 20.53
C GLN A 120 7.50 -21.55 20.57
N PRO A 121 7.14 -22.62 19.83
CA PRO A 121 7.92 -23.86 19.85
C PRO A 121 9.39 -23.67 19.44
N ALA A 122 9.67 -22.79 18.47
CA ALA A 122 11.04 -22.50 18.05
C ALA A 122 11.78 -21.66 19.10
N LEU A 123 11.09 -20.69 19.72
CA LEU A 123 11.64 -19.87 20.79
C LEU A 123 11.97 -20.69 22.04
N ASP A 124 11.11 -21.64 22.41
CA ASP A 124 11.35 -22.55 23.53
C ASP A 124 12.62 -23.39 23.31
N LYS A 125 12.80 -23.94 22.09
CA LYS A 125 14.01 -24.68 21.72
C LYS A 125 15.24 -23.76 21.73
N TRP A 126 15.12 -22.52 21.25
CA TRP A 126 16.21 -21.55 21.27
C TRP A 126 16.65 -21.21 22.69
N SER A 127 15.72 -20.87 23.59
CA SER A 127 16.01 -20.61 25.00
C SER A 127 16.65 -21.81 25.71
N GLN A 128 16.48 -23.03 25.19
CA GLN A 128 17.13 -24.25 25.70
C GLN A 128 18.50 -24.53 25.06
N GLY A 129 18.92 -23.74 24.07
CA GLY A 129 20.17 -23.94 23.32
C GLY A 129 20.12 -25.10 22.32
N ILE A 130 18.92 -25.51 21.89
CA ILE A 130 18.72 -26.64 20.98
C ILE A 130 18.88 -26.21 19.52
N LEU A 131 18.41 -25.02 19.16
CA LEU A 131 18.49 -24.52 17.78
C LEU A 131 19.81 -23.80 17.52
N SER A 132 20.35 -24.00 16.31
CA SER A 132 21.34 -23.09 15.74
C SER A 132 20.69 -21.74 15.39
N LYS A 133 21.52 -20.70 15.15
CA LYS A 133 21.04 -19.39 14.69
C LYS A 133 20.23 -19.50 13.40
N ASP A 134 20.74 -20.25 12.44
CA ASP A 134 20.09 -20.42 11.13
C ASP A 134 18.76 -21.17 11.26
N ASP A 135 18.72 -22.20 12.13
CA ASP A 135 17.48 -22.91 12.42
C ASP A 135 16.45 -22.02 13.10
N LEU A 136 16.86 -21.18 14.05
CA LEU A 136 15.96 -20.20 14.66
C LEU A 136 15.37 -19.27 13.60
N ILE A 137 16.21 -18.60 12.80
CA ILE A 137 15.78 -17.64 11.76
C ILE A 137 14.76 -18.29 10.80
N ARG A 138 15.02 -19.55 10.43
CA ARG A 138 14.14 -20.35 9.57
C ARG A 138 12.83 -20.74 10.27
N GLU A 139 12.89 -21.35 11.46
CA GLU A 139 11.72 -21.86 12.17
C GLU A 139 10.77 -20.73 12.61
N VAL A 140 11.30 -19.57 13.04
CA VAL A 140 10.46 -18.39 13.36
C VAL A 140 10.07 -17.58 12.12
N ARG A 141 10.55 -17.98 10.94
CA ARG A 141 10.33 -17.29 9.65
C ARG A 141 10.61 -15.80 9.76
N TRP A 142 11.80 -15.45 10.28
CA TRP A 142 12.15 -14.08 10.66
C TRP A 142 11.84 -13.07 9.56
N TYR A 143 12.29 -13.30 8.32
CA TYR A 143 12.12 -12.37 7.18
C TYR A 143 10.73 -12.42 6.51
N VAL A 144 9.82 -13.23 7.05
CA VAL A 144 8.38 -13.24 6.70
C VAL A 144 7.59 -12.46 7.74
N ASN A 145 7.86 -12.73 9.02
CA ASN A 145 7.18 -12.12 10.16
C ASN A 145 7.70 -10.71 10.48
N TRP A 146 8.95 -10.44 10.13
CA TRP A 146 9.67 -9.20 10.38
C TRP A 146 10.50 -8.80 9.15
N SER A 147 10.62 -7.51 8.86
CA SER A 147 11.36 -7.02 7.69
C SER A 147 12.77 -6.52 8.00
N MET A 148 13.14 -6.44 9.29
CA MET A 148 14.45 -5.93 9.71
C MET A 148 15.52 -7.01 9.71
N ASN A 149 16.78 -6.60 9.59
CA ASN A 149 17.91 -7.50 9.69
C ASN A 149 17.98 -8.13 11.10
N TYR A 150 18.12 -9.46 11.18
CA TYR A 150 18.27 -10.19 12.45
C TYR A 150 19.46 -9.69 13.27
N GLY A 151 20.52 -9.19 12.63
CA GLY A 151 21.72 -8.68 13.28
C GLY A 151 21.49 -7.51 14.26
N TYR A 152 20.37 -6.79 14.14
CA TYR A 152 19.97 -5.79 15.15
C TYR A 152 19.57 -6.44 16.49
N TYR A 153 19.03 -7.65 16.45
CA TYR A 153 18.49 -8.37 17.61
C TYR A 153 19.40 -9.53 18.07
N GLU A 154 20.38 -9.92 17.26
CA GLU A 154 21.23 -11.09 17.47
C GLU A 154 21.81 -11.16 18.89
N LYS A 155 22.41 -10.07 19.39
CA LYS A 155 22.99 -10.05 20.74
C LYS A 155 21.95 -10.30 21.85
N ILE A 156 20.69 -9.90 21.64
CA ILE A 156 19.60 -10.13 22.59
C ILE A 156 19.21 -11.60 22.59
N PHE A 157 19.06 -12.20 21.40
CA PHE A 157 18.78 -13.63 21.25
C PHE A 157 19.91 -14.49 21.82
N ASP A 158 21.16 -14.18 21.52
CA ASP A 158 22.33 -14.88 22.03
C ASP A 158 22.39 -14.80 23.56
N PHE A 159 22.24 -13.59 24.13
CA PHE A 159 22.22 -13.43 25.58
C PHE A 159 21.10 -14.24 26.23
N ALA A 160 19.90 -14.28 25.61
CA ALA A 160 18.79 -15.07 26.11
C ALA A 160 19.06 -16.58 26.05
N ARG A 161 19.62 -17.09 24.94
CA ARG A 161 20.02 -18.50 24.80
C ARG A 161 21.07 -18.88 25.84
N ASP A 162 22.16 -18.12 25.89
CA ASP A 162 23.34 -18.44 26.69
C ASP A 162 23.03 -18.45 28.20
N ASN A 163 22.03 -17.67 28.62
CA ASN A 163 21.55 -17.61 30.00
C ASN A 163 20.22 -18.34 30.25
N ARG A 164 19.72 -19.09 29.25
CA ARG A 164 18.44 -19.82 29.32
C ARG A 164 17.25 -18.96 29.75
N ILE A 165 17.21 -17.72 29.27
CA ILE A 165 16.09 -16.80 29.48
C ILE A 165 14.98 -17.18 28.48
N PRO A 166 13.76 -17.48 28.95
CA PRO A 166 12.63 -17.73 28.06
C PRO A 166 12.32 -16.53 27.18
N VAL A 167 12.13 -16.78 25.90
CA VAL A 167 11.73 -15.78 24.90
C VAL A 167 10.31 -16.09 24.43
N PHE A 168 9.45 -15.07 24.38
CA PHE A 168 8.06 -15.20 23.99
C PHE A 168 7.73 -14.34 22.76
N GLY A 169 7.06 -14.95 21.78
CA GLY A 169 6.44 -14.21 20.68
C GLY A 169 5.15 -13.56 21.18
N LEU A 170 5.02 -12.25 21.06
CA LEU A 170 3.88 -11.53 21.62
C LEU A 170 2.77 -11.24 20.60
N ASN A 171 3.07 -11.26 19.31
CA ASN A 171 2.15 -10.73 18.30
C ASN A 171 1.07 -11.74 17.86
N ALA A 172 0.10 -11.26 17.09
CA ALA A 172 -0.84 -12.08 16.34
C ALA A 172 -0.32 -12.33 14.91
N PRO A 173 -0.84 -13.37 14.24
CA PRO A 173 -0.70 -13.52 12.79
C PRO A 173 -1.20 -12.27 12.04
N ARG A 174 -0.44 -11.84 11.02
CA ARG A 174 -0.70 -10.58 10.28
C ARG A 174 -2.04 -10.57 9.54
N ASP A 175 -2.50 -11.72 9.09
CA ASP A 175 -3.78 -11.90 8.39
C ASP A 175 -4.97 -11.60 9.30
N VAL A 176 -4.93 -12.04 10.56
CA VAL A 176 -5.97 -11.75 11.57
C VAL A 176 -6.07 -10.25 11.82
N ILE A 177 -4.92 -9.57 12.03
CA ILE A 177 -4.92 -8.12 12.24
C ILE A 177 -5.38 -7.36 11.00
N THR A 178 -5.02 -7.83 9.80
CA THR A 178 -5.51 -7.28 8.53
C THR A 178 -7.02 -7.40 8.43
N LYS A 179 -7.61 -8.54 8.84
CA LYS A 179 -9.07 -8.69 8.91
C LYS A 179 -9.71 -7.74 9.92
N ILE A 180 -9.12 -7.54 11.11
CA ILE A 180 -9.61 -6.57 12.10
C ILE A 180 -9.58 -5.14 11.54
N ARG A 181 -8.51 -4.76 10.84
CA ARG A 181 -8.40 -3.47 10.15
C ARG A 181 -9.52 -3.28 9.13
N MET A 182 -9.77 -4.28 8.30
CA MET A 182 -10.70 -4.15 7.18
C MET A 182 -12.17 -4.33 7.58
N LYS A 183 -12.46 -5.27 8.48
CA LYS A 183 -13.83 -5.74 8.79
C LYS A 183 -14.24 -5.53 10.25
N GLY A 184 -13.33 -5.10 11.12
CA GLY A 184 -13.56 -5.01 12.57
C GLY A 184 -13.44 -6.37 13.26
N TRP A 185 -13.40 -6.36 14.60
CA TRP A 185 -13.24 -7.57 15.40
C TRP A 185 -14.42 -8.55 15.26
N GLU A 186 -15.64 -8.03 15.04
CA GLU A 186 -16.82 -8.87 14.82
C GLU A 186 -16.75 -9.70 13.53
N GLY A 187 -15.97 -9.26 12.55
CA GLY A 187 -15.79 -9.95 11.26
C GLY A 187 -14.83 -11.14 11.30
N LEU A 188 -14.28 -11.48 12.47
CA LEU A 188 -13.45 -12.65 12.70
C LEU A 188 -14.30 -13.91 12.95
N SER A 189 -13.79 -15.07 12.53
CA SER A 189 -14.28 -16.39 12.96
C SER A 189 -14.05 -16.62 14.46
N ASP A 190 -14.72 -17.61 15.05
CA ASP A 190 -14.57 -17.92 16.47
C ASP A 190 -13.14 -18.40 16.80
N GLU A 191 -12.51 -19.13 15.89
CA GLU A 191 -11.11 -19.53 16.01
C GLU A 191 -10.17 -18.31 16.01
N GLU A 192 -10.41 -17.33 15.15
CA GLU A 192 -9.61 -16.10 15.09
C GLU A 192 -9.84 -15.19 16.31
N LYS A 193 -11.08 -15.13 16.81
CA LYS A 193 -11.42 -14.40 18.05
C LYS A 193 -10.71 -14.97 19.27
N ALA A 194 -10.43 -16.29 19.28
CA ALA A 194 -9.64 -16.91 20.35
C ALA A 194 -8.17 -16.47 20.36
N LEU A 195 -7.64 -16.04 19.20
CA LEU A 195 -6.26 -15.56 19.08
C LEU A 195 -6.12 -14.09 19.49
N VAL A 196 -7.17 -13.28 19.28
CA VAL A 196 -7.11 -11.82 19.45
C VAL A 196 -8.23 -11.33 20.37
N PRO A 197 -7.90 -10.83 21.58
CA PRO A 197 -8.88 -10.16 22.43
C PRO A 197 -9.55 -8.99 21.71
N ARG A 198 -10.81 -8.70 22.06
CA ARG A 198 -11.49 -7.52 21.53
C ARG A 198 -10.73 -6.25 21.92
N PRO A 199 -10.31 -5.41 20.96
CA PRO A 199 -9.58 -4.21 21.29
C PRO A 199 -10.48 -3.13 21.87
N ASP A 200 -10.04 -2.48 22.95
CA ASP A 200 -10.67 -1.25 23.43
C ASP A 200 -10.25 -0.05 22.57
N LEU A 201 -11.23 0.72 22.10
CA LEU A 201 -11.02 1.87 21.20
C LEU A 201 -11.36 3.21 21.87
N SER A 202 -11.71 3.21 23.17
CA SER A 202 -12.34 4.35 23.83
C SER A 202 -11.36 5.41 24.36
N ASP A 203 -10.09 5.07 24.57
CA ASP A 203 -9.09 5.97 25.15
C ASP A 203 -8.69 7.11 24.19
N GLN A 204 -8.95 8.35 24.60
CA GLN A 204 -8.74 9.55 23.80
C GLN A 204 -7.27 9.99 23.72
N ASP A 205 -6.47 9.75 24.75
CA ASP A 205 -5.07 10.11 24.76
C ASP A 205 -4.30 9.21 23.78
N HIS A 206 -4.59 7.91 23.79
CA HIS A 206 -4.03 6.95 22.86
C HIS A 206 -4.47 7.24 21.43
N ARG A 207 -5.75 7.56 21.23
CA ARG A 207 -6.26 7.98 19.92
C ARG A 207 -5.54 9.23 19.40
N THR A 208 -5.30 10.22 20.26
CA THR A 208 -4.50 11.43 19.94
C THR A 208 -3.08 11.07 19.53
N LEU A 209 -2.42 10.18 20.27
CA LEU A 209 -1.08 9.70 19.98
C LEU A 209 -1.00 9.03 18.60
N ILE A 210 -1.83 8.00 18.36
CA ILE A 210 -1.80 7.25 17.09
C ILE A 210 -2.16 8.15 15.92
N ARG A 211 -3.06 9.12 16.12
CA ARG A 211 -3.39 10.11 15.10
C ARG A 211 -2.20 10.99 14.77
N THR A 212 -1.45 11.44 15.78
CA THR A 212 -0.26 12.25 15.58
C THR A 212 0.81 11.47 14.81
N ILE A 213 1.05 10.21 15.16
CA ILE A 213 1.98 9.32 14.43
C ILE A 213 1.54 9.21 12.97
N PHE A 214 0.26 8.90 12.76
CA PHE A 214 -0.31 8.77 11.43
C PHE A 214 -0.18 10.06 10.61
N GLU A 215 -0.53 11.21 11.17
CA GLU A 215 -0.46 12.52 10.52
C GLU A 215 0.96 13.11 10.40
N SER A 216 1.94 12.53 11.09
CA SER A 216 3.36 12.92 11.02
C SER A 216 4.13 12.26 9.86
N SER A 217 3.61 11.16 9.32
CA SER A 217 4.04 10.67 7.99
C SER A 217 3.71 11.75 6.96
N GLU A 218 4.44 11.87 5.85
CA GLU A 218 4.10 12.81 4.76
C GLU A 218 2.74 12.47 4.14
N ILE A 219 1.69 12.86 4.86
CA ILE A 219 0.31 12.72 4.49
C ILE A 219 0.03 13.92 3.59
N PRO A 220 -0.25 13.71 2.28
CA PRO A 220 -0.51 14.82 1.37
C PRO A 220 -1.59 15.71 1.98
N HIS A 221 -1.38 17.03 2.08
CA HIS A 221 -2.27 17.97 2.78
C HIS A 221 -3.76 17.87 2.45
N ALA A 222 -4.05 17.29 1.29
CA ALA A 222 -5.36 16.95 0.82
C ALA A 222 -6.05 15.92 1.76
N MET A 223 -5.35 14.97 2.40
CA MET A 223 -5.84 13.95 3.36
C MET A 223 -6.57 14.43 4.62
N LYS A 224 -7.14 15.63 4.73
CA LYS A 224 -7.80 16.08 5.97
C LYS A 224 -9.34 15.95 5.85
N GLY A 225 -9.97 14.99 6.53
CA GLY A 225 -11.45 14.82 6.53
C GLY A 225 -11.95 13.41 6.92
N GLU A 226 -13.24 13.08 6.68
CA GLU A 226 -13.85 11.78 7.05
C GLU A 226 -13.16 10.55 6.41
N GLY A 227 -12.57 10.69 5.21
CA GLY A 227 -11.78 9.66 4.51
C GLY A 227 -10.43 9.34 5.16
N LEU A 228 -9.86 10.34 5.81
CA LEU A 228 -8.73 10.14 6.73
C LEU A 228 -9.23 9.56 8.03
N GLU A 229 -10.42 9.96 8.46
CA GLU A 229 -10.98 9.51 9.72
C GLU A 229 -11.22 8.00 9.73
N LYS A 230 -11.85 7.36 8.73
CA LYS A 230 -11.99 5.89 8.80
C LYS A 230 -10.82 5.09 8.24
N MET A 231 -9.91 5.69 7.44
CA MET A 231 -8.55 5.14 7.31
C MET A 231 -7.86 5.10 8.67
N PHE A 232 -7.91 6.20 9.43
CA PHE A 232 -7.42 6.29 10.79
C PHE A 232 -8.17 5.30 11.69
N GLU A 233 -9.50 5.14 11.61
CA GLU A 233 -10.23 4.15 12.41
C GLU A 233 -9.78 2.71 12.09
N GLY A 234 -9.52 2.39 10.82
CA GLY A 234 -8.99 1.10 10.42
C GLY A 234 -7.61 0.85 11.02
N LEU A 235 -6.71 1.83 10.89
CA LEU A 235 -5.37 1.76 11.44
C LEU A 235 -5.38 1.75 12.97
N TYR A 236 -6.21 2.55 13.61
CA TYR A 236 -6.39 2.61 15.05
C TYR A 236 -6.96 1.31 15.61
N ARG A 237 -7.91 0.68 14.91
CA ARG A 237 -8.38 -0.68 15.22
C ARG A 237 -7.26 -1.70 15.12
N ALA A 238 -6.42 -1.63 14.09
CA ALA A 238 -5.29 -2.54 13.91
C ALA A 238 -4.24 -2.35 15.02
N GLN A 239 -3.84 -1.10 15.26
CA GLN A 239 -2.92 -0.69 16.33
C GLN A 239 -3.40 -1.16 17.70
N SER A 240 -4.67 -0.90 18.02
CA SER A 240 -5.25 -1.31 19.30
C SER A 240 -5.33 -2.83 19.42
N ALA A 241 -5.64 -3.55 18.33
CA ALA A 241 -5.64 -5.02 18.32
C ALA A 241 -4.23 -5.60 18.53
N TRP A 242 -3.21 -5.03 17.90
CA TRP A 242 -1.81 -5.39 18.14
C TRP A 242 -1.44 -5.23 19.62
N ASP A 243 -1.73 -4.07 20.21
CA ASP A 243 -1.44 -3.80 21.62
C ASP A 243 -2.14 -4.79 22.56
N GLU A 244 -3.39 -5.13 22.26
CA GLU A 244 -4.23 -6.00 23.09
C GLU A 244 -3.81 -7.46 23.05
N VAL A 245 -3.34 -7.93 21.89
CA VAL A 245 -2.75 -9.27 21.74
C VAL A 245 -1.42 -9.34 22.46
N MET A 246 -0.54 -8.37 22.21
CA MET A 246 0.78 -8.34 22.82
C MET A 246 0.71 -8.25 24.33
N ALA A 247 -0.22 -7.44 24.86
CA ALA A 247 -0.47 -7.38 26.29
C ALA A 247 -0.98 -8.72 26.85
N ALA A 248 -1.93 -9.38 26.16
CA ALA A 248 -2.42 -10.69 26.56
C ALA A 248 -1.29 -11.72 26.63
N ASN A 249 -0.45 -11.75 25.60
CA ASN A 249 0.69 -12.67 25.50
C ASN A 249 1.78 -12.35 26.52
N ALA A 250 2.07 -11.08 26.78
CA ALA A 250 3.04 -10.68 27.78
C ALA A 250 2.61 -11.12 29.19
N ILE A 251 1.31 -10.98 29.50
CA ILE A 251 0.73 -11.48 30.76
C ILE A 251 0.86 -13.00 30.83
N ARG A 252 0.37 -13.73 29.81
CA ARG A 252 0.44 -15.20 29.76
C ARG A 252 1.86 -15.71 29.94
N GLY A 253 2.82 -15.15 29.21
CA GLY A 253 4.24 -15.53 29.31
C GLY A 253 4.84 -15.22 30.68
N GLY A 254 4.52 -14.06 31.25
CA GLY A 254 5.01 -13.67 32.57
C GLY A 254 4.42 -14.53 33.70
N GLU A 255 3.13 -14.85 33.63
CA GLU A 255 2.40 -15.63 34.64
C GLU A 255 2.77 -17.11 34.63
N ARG A 256 2.98 -17.70 33.44
CA ARG A 256 3.27 -19.15 33.27
C ARG A 256 4.44 -19.63 34.14
N GLU A 257 5.36 -18.74 34.51
CA GLU A 257 6.53 -19.09 35.32
C GLU A 257 6.83 -18.11 36.47
N GLY A 258 5.93 -17.16 36.76
CA GLY A 258 6.19 -16.19 37.83
C GLY A 258 7.43 -15.31 37.57
N ARG A 259 7.83 -15.10 36.31
CA ARG A 259 8.99 -14.31 35.86
C ARG A 259 8.71 -12.85 35.54
N LYS A 260 9.65 -11.94 35.86
CA LYS A 260 9.57 -10.54 35.42
C LYS A 260 9.65 -10.50 33.90
N MET A 261 8.66 -9.90 33.25
CA MET A 261 8.57 -9.86 31.79
C MET A 261 9.19 -8.57 31.26
N ILE A 262 10.19 -8.70 30.39
CA ILE A 262 10.83 -7.58 29.69
C ILE A 262 10.33 -7.58 28.24
N VAL A 263 9.50 -6.59 27.90
CA VAL A 263 8.86 -6.48 26.58
C VAL A 263 9.68 -5.55 25.70
N LEU A 264 10.10 -6.06 24.54
CA LEU A 264 10.78 -5.32 23.49
C LEU A 264 9.80 -5.05 22.35
N ALA A 265 9.60 -3.78 22.03
CA ALA A 265 8.60 -3.34 21.07
C ALA A 265 9.05 -2.03 20.39
N GLY A 266 8.52 -1.75 19.20
CA GLY A 266 8.60 -0.46 18.57
C GLY A 266 8.02 0.62 19.48
N SER A 267 8.68 1.76 19.57
CA SER A 267 8.31 2.82 20.52
C SER A 267 6.86 3.29 20.38
N GLY A 268 6.30 3.22 19.16
CA GLY A 268 4.89 3.53 18.89
C GLY A 268 3.90 2.75 19.77
N HIS A 269 4.24 1.52 20.18
CA HIS A 269 3.43 0.67 21.04
C HIS A 269 3.58 0.96 22.55
N LEU A 270 4.45 1.90 22.93
CA LEU A 270 4.84 2.15 24.33
C LEU A 270 4.78 3.62 24.74
N LEU A 271 4.81 4.52 23.76
CA LEU A 271 4.74 5.98 23.91
C LEU A 271 3.66 6.40 24.90
N TYR A 272 4.02 7.32 25.79
CA TYR A 272 3.16 7.91 26.82
C TYR A 272 2.54 6.93 27.83
N ASN A 273 3.00 5.68 27.84
CA ASN A 273 2.35 4.58 28.54
C ASN A 273 0.90 4.33 28.10
N LEU A 274 0.63 4.42 26.79
CA LEU A 274 -0.72 4.33 26.22
C LEU A 274 -0.98 3.08 25.35
N GLY A 275 0.05 2.29 25.02
CA GLY A 275 -0.09 1.08 24.20
C GLY A 275 -0.08 -0.20 25.04
N ILE A 276 0.81 -1.16 24.71
CA ILE A 276 0.92 -2.47 25.39
C ILE A 276 1.00 -2.32 26.91
N ASN A 277 1.81 -1.39 27.37
CA ASN A 277 2.04 -1.11 28.79
C ASN A 277 0.79 -0.65 29.54
N ARG A 278 -0.08 0.16 28.91
CA ARG A 278 -1.41 0.48 29.47
C ARG A 278 -2.27 -0.78 29.57
N ARG A 279 -2.39 -1.53 28.46
CA ARG A 279 -3.25 -2.72 28.38
C ARG A 279 -2.90 -3.76 29.42
N VAL A 280 -1.60 -3.98 29.68
CA VAL A 280 -1.16 -4.88 30.75
C VAL A 280 -1.57 -4.33 32.12
N SER A 281 -1.31 -3.04 32.38
CA SER A 281 -1.65 -2.39 33.65
C SER A 281 -3.14 -2.45 33.96
N GLU A 282 -4.01 -2.23 32.97
CA GLU A 282 -5.46 -2.31 33.11
C GLU A 282 -5.94 -3.73 33.47
N ARG A 283 -5.30 -4.75 32.91
CA ARG A 283 -5.70 -6.15 33.07
C ARG A 283 -5.22 -6.77 34.38
N ASN A 284 -3.98 -6.50 34.82
CA ASN A 284 -3.41 -7.18 35.98
C ASN A 284 -2.93 -6.25 37.12
N ARG A 285 -2.89 -4.92 36.89
CA ARG A 285 -2.47 -3.90 37.86
C ARG A 285 -1.08 -4.12 38.47
N MET A 286 -0.24 -4.87 37.79
CA MET A 286 1.11 -5.16 38.27
C MET A 286 2.04 -3.97 38.02
N PRO A 287 3.01 -3.69 38.92
CA PRO A 287 3.92 -2.56 38.74
C PRO A 287 4.73 -2.68 37.45
N SER A 288 4.88 -1.59 36.71
CA SER A 288 5.67 -1.54 35.49
C SER A 288 6.59 -0.33 35.40
N ARG A 289 7.57 -0.40 34.49
CA ARG A 289 8.41 0.73 34.05
C ARG A 289 8.61 0.69 32.54
N THR A 290 8.63 1.86 31.91
CA THR A 290 8.89 2.02 30.47
C THR A 290 10.15 2.85 30.23
N VAL A 291 11.03 2.35 29.37
CA VAL A 291 12.21 3.05 28.85
C VAL A 291 12.00 3.27 27.36
N LEU A 292 12.09 4.52 26.91
CA LEU A 292 12.10 4.84 25.47
C LEU A 292 13.41 5.51 25.10
N ALA A 293 13.93 5.17 23.92
CA ALA A 293 15.05 5.87 23.32
C ALA A 293 14.56 6.92 22.32
N VAL A 294 15.28 8.03 22.22
CA VAL A 294 15.06 9.10 21.23
C VAL A 294 16.38 9.47 20.60
N GLU A 295 16.38 9.67 19.28
CA GLU A 295 17.54 10.21 18.58
C GLU A 295 17.70 11.69 18.87
N VAL A 296 18.95 12.12 19.02
CA VAL A 296 19.33 13.52 19.18
C VAL A 296 20.35 13.81 18.09
N ALA A 297 19.99 14.72 17.19
CA ALA A 297 20.83 15.13 16.06
C ALA A 297 22.19 15.65 16.54
N ALA A 298 23.23 15.44 15.72
CA ALA A 298 24.61 15.74 16.10
C ALA A 298 24.85 17.24 16.41
N ASP A 299 24.08 18.13 15.79
CA ASP A 299 24.13 19.57 15.99
C ASP A 299 23.23 20.05 17.15
N GLU A 300 22.39 19.18 17.71
CA GLU A 300 21.55 19.47 18.85
C GLU A 300 22.21 19.09 20.19
N ARG A 301 22.27 20.05 21.13
CA ARG A 301 22.81 19.79 22.47
C ARG A 301 21.89 18.91 23.32
N SER A 302 20.58 19.07 23.15
CA SER A 302 19.55 18.31 23.86
C SER A 302 18.21 18.44 23.15
N LEU A 303 17.43 17.35 23.18
CA LEU A 303 16.08 17.29 22.70
C LEU A 303 15.08 17.43 23.85
N GLY A 304 14.12 18.33 23.72
CA GLY A 304 13.04 18.50 24.69
C GLY A 304 11.90 17.52 24.43
N VAL A 305 11.56 16.65 25.39
CA VAL A 305 10.44 15.70 25.29
C VAL A 305 9.45 15.87 26.44
N SER A 306 8.22 15.42 26.27
CA SER A 306 7.20 15.45 27.31
C SER A 306 7.63 14.65 28.54
N GLY A 307 7.33 15.16 29.74
CA GLY A 307 7.53 14.43 30.98
C GLY A 307 6.66 13.18 31.06
N SER A 308 5.60 13.05 30.26
CA SER A 308 4.78 11.84 30.20
C SER A 308 5.30 10.80 29.21
N PHE A 309 6.34 11.10 28.43
CA PHE A 309 6.78 10.29 27.29
C PHE A 309 7.10 8.83 27.68
N ALA A 310 7.79 8.62 28.80
CA ALA A 310 8.08 7.32 29.42
C ALA A 310 8.50 7.52 30.90
N ASP A 311 8.72 6.45 31.68
CA ASP A 311 9.33 6.60 33.02
C ASP A 311 10.79 7.08 32.92
N PHE A 312 11.50 6.56 31.91
CA PHE A 312 12.88 6.92 31.58
C PHE A 312 13.02 7.18 30.09
N VAL A 313 13.72 8.25 29.73
CA VAL A 313 14.04 8.56 28.33
C VAL A 313 15.56 8.52 28.15
N ARG A 314 16.01 7.74 27.18
CA ARG A 314 17.40 7.59 26.77
C ARG A 314 17.64 8.37 25.49
N GLY A 315 18.55 9.34 25.51
CA GLY A 315 19.04 9.89 24.26
C GLY A 315 20.08 8.97 23.63
N VAL A 316 20.01 8.84 22.32
CA VAL A 316 21.02 8.20 21.47
C VAL A 316 21.41 9.17 20.35
N PRO A 317 22.65 9.11 19.82
CA PRO A 317 22.98 9.87 18.63
C PRO A 317 22.13 9.40 17.45
N GLU A 318 21.75 10.33 16.58
CA GLU A 318 21.13 10.01 15.28
C GLU A 318 22.05 9.11 14.44
N GLN A 319 21.47 8.09 13.82
CA GLN A 319 22.22 7.13 13.01
C GLN A 319 22.32 7.59 11.56
N GLU A 320 23.48 8.14 11.15
CA GLU A 320 23.70 8.63 9.77
C GLU A 320 23.59 7.55 8.69
N ARG A 321 23.93 6.30 9.03
CA ARG A 321 23.91 5.14 8.12
C ARG A 321 23.33 3.92 8.84
N PRO A 322 22.32 3.23 8.29
CA PRO A 322 21.83 1.97 8.82
C PRO A 322 22.96 0.95 9.01
N ALA A 323 22.97 0.20 10.11
CA ALA A 323 24.04 -0.78 10.34
C ALA A 323 24.01 -1.93 9.31
N TYR A 324 22.82 -2.26 8.80
CA TYR A 324 22.63 -3.30 7.81
C TYR A 324 21.93 -2.78 6.54
N PRO A 325 22.34 -3.25 5.35
CA PRO A 325 21.68 -2.92 4.10
C PRO A 325 20.24 -3.44 4.02
N ALA A 326 19.35 -2.64 3.43
CA ALA A 326 18.01 -3.06 3.04
C ALA A 326 17.99 -3.40 1.54
N VAL A 327 17.70 -4.65 1.19
CA VAL A 327 17.74 -5.13 -0.21
C VAL A 327 16.49 -4.72 -0.99
N ALA A 328 15.34 -4.63 -0.32
CA ALA A 328 14.09 -4.11 -0.88
C ALA A 328 13.59 -4.80 -2.17
N LEU A 329 13.89 -6.09 -2.32
CA LEU A 329 13.31 -6.94 -3.37
C LEU A 329 11.93 -7.45 -2.95
N ALA A 330 10.93 -7.12 -3.76
CA ALA A 330 9.61 -7.73 -3.68
C ALA A 330 9.58 -8.98 -4.56
N LEU A 331 9.17 -10.10 -3.96
CA LEU A 331 9.39 -11.44 -4.48
C LEU A 331 8.12 -12.26 -4.33
N LYS A 332 7.82 -13.08 -5.32
CA LYS A 332 6.70 -14.00 -5.31
C LYS A 332 7.09 -15.38 -5.79
N LYS A 333 6.31 -16.38 -5.38
CA LYS A 333 6.33 -17.73 -5.96
C LYS A 333 5.28 -17.82 -7.05
N VAL A 334 5.62 -18.52 -8.14
CA VAL A 334 4.70 -18.82 -9.23
C VAL A 334 4.48 -20.34 -9.25
N ASN A 335 3.21 -20.76 -9.35
CA ASN A 335 2.87 -22.18 -9.36
C ASN A 335 3.52 -22.88 -10.57
N GLY A 336 4.15 -24.03 -10.32
CA GLY A 336 4.85 -24.80 -11.36
C GLY A 336 6.26 -24.29 -11.68
N LEU A 337 6.77 -23.28 -10.98
CA LEU A 337 8.12 -22.76 -11.12
C LEU A 337 8.89 -22.86 -9.80
N ASP A 338 10.01 -23.58 -9.81
CA ASP A 338 10.87 -23.75 -8.62
C ASP A 338 11.60 -22.46 -8.27
N ASN A 339 11.93 -21.63 -9.25
CA ASN A 339 12.60 -20.35 -9.04
C ASN A 339 11.68 -19.29 -8.40
N ILE A 340 12.32 -18.27 -7.83
CA ILE A 340 11.67 -17.10 -7.25
C ILE A 340 11.54 -16.02 -8.33
N VAL A 341 10.43 -15.29 -8.35
CA VAL A 341 10.15 -14.25 -9.35
C VAL A 341 10.08 -12.89 -8.68
N VAL A 342 10.66 -11.87 -9.33
CA VAL A 342 10.55 -10.48 -8.91
C VAL A 342 9.11 -10.00 -9.12
N GLU A 343 8.44 -9.61 -8.04
CA GLU A 343 7.02 -9.22 -8.04
C GLU A 343 6.79 -7.82 -8.58
N ARG A 344 7.71 -6.90 -8.27
CA ARG A 344 7.73 -5.51 -8.74
C ARG A 344 9.17 -5.00 -8.81
N LYS A 345 9.41 -4.03 -9.69
CA LYS A 345 10.68 -3.31 -9.75
C LYS A 345 11.01 -2.68 -8.38
N PRO A 346 12.25 -2.80 -7.88
CA PRO A 346 12.66 -2.17 -6.62
C PRO A 346 12.58 -0.65 -6.71
N ILE A 347 12.03 -0.01 -5.68
CA ILE A 347 11.85 1.46 -5.61
C ILE A 347 12.73 2.10 -4.53
N ASP A 348 13.23 1.29 -3.61
CA ASP A 348 14.01 1.65 -2.43
C ASP A 348 15.10 0.59 -2.17
N GLY A 349 15.93 0.82 -1.15
CA GLY A 349 17.03 -0.08 -0.78
C GLY A 349 18.15 -0.20 -1.82
N VAL A 350 19.07 -1.15 -1.60
CA VAL A 350 20.25 -1.33 -2.46
C VAL A 350 19.92 -1.91 -3.84
N ALA A 351 18.75 -2.54 -4.00
CA ALA A 351 18.27 -2.97 -5.31
C ALA A 351 17.63 -1.82 -6.11
N SER A 352 17.36 -0.66 -5.50
CA SER A 352 16.87 0.52 -6.22
C SER A 352 17.92 0.99 -7.22
N GLY A 353 17.53 1.05 -8.49
CA GLY A 353 18.42 1.39 -9.60
C GLY A 353 19.29 0.24 -10.13
N ALA A 354 19.18 -0.97 -9.58
CA ALA A 354 19.71 -2.17 -10.23
C ALA A 354 18.89 -2.50 -11.49
N ASP A 355 19.50 -3.19 -12.48
CA ASP A 355 18.82 -3.70 -13.69
C ASP A 355 17.94 -4.92 -13.36
N ILE A 356 17.02 -4.75 -12.41
CA ILE A 356 16.02 -5.74 -11.99
C ILE A 356 14.65 -5.23 -12.39
N GLU A 357 13.89 -6.08 -13.07
CA GLU A 357 12.56 -5.77 -13.56
C GLU A 357 11.51 -6.72 -12.99
N LYS A 358 10.26 -6.28 -13.02
CA LYS A 358 9.13 -7.14 -12.67
C LYS A 358 9.08 -8.34 -13.61
N GLY A 359 8.91 -9.54 -13.05
CA GLY A 359 8.81 -10.77 -13.82
C GLY A 359 10.14 -11.48 -14.05
N ASP A 360 11.27 -10.86 -13.70
CA ASP A 360 12.56 -11.54 -13.70
C ASP A 360 12.51 -12.81 -12.86
N VAL A 361 12.93 -13.92 -13.44
CA VAL A 361 13.06 -15.20 -12.72
C VAL A 361 14.49 -15.29 -12.19
N ILE A 362 14.64 -15.32 -10.87
CA ILE A 362 15.96 -15.42 -10.23
C ILE A 362 16.43 -16.87 -10.35
N LEU A 363 17.47 -17.09 -11.18
CA LEU A 363 18.09 -18.39 -11.39
C LEU A 363 19.02 -18.74 -10.23
N SER A 364 19.89 -17.79 -9.83
CA SER A 364 20.79 -17.93 -8.70
C SER A 364 21.24 -16.58 -8.15
N VAL A 365 21.67 -16.55 -6.89
CA VAL A 365 22.44 -15.44 -6.30
C VAL A 365 23.78 -16.00 -5.84
N ASP A 366 24.89 -15.41 -6.28
CA ASP A 366 26.27 -15.89 -6.07
C ASP A 366 26.46 -17.36 -6.43
N GLY A 367 25.80 -17.80 -7.50
CA GLY A 367 25.79 -19.19 -7.97
C GLY A 367 24.95 -20.16 -7.14
N ARG A 368 24.27 -19.70 -6.07
CA ARG A 368 23.34 -20.49 -5.27
C ARG A 368 21.91 -20.35 -5.77
N ASN A 369 21.22 -21.47 -5.94
CA ASN A 369 19.82 -21.50 -6.32
C ASN A 369 18.93 -21.42 -5.08
N PHE A 370 17.81 -20.70 -5.19
CA PHE A 370 16.82 -20.56 -4.12
C PHE A 370 15.43 -20.90 -4.66
N SER A 371 14.75 -21.82 -3.98
CA SER A 371 13.35 -22.15 -4.27
C SER A 371 12.38 -21.57 -3.23
N ASP A 372 12.91 -21.10 -2.09
CA ASP A 372 12.17 -20.49 -0.99
C ASP A 372 12.59 -19.03 -0.77
N ILE A 373 11.60 -18.15 -0.66
CA ILE A 373 11.82 -16.69 -0.51
C ILE A 373 12.50 -16.37 0.82
N ASN A 374 12.18 -17.10 1.88
CA ASN A 374 12.77 -16.84 3.21
C ASN A 374 14.25 -17.22 3.23
N GLU A 375 14.64 -18.32 2.57
CA GLU A 375 16.06 -18.69 2.41
C GLU A 375 16.84 -17.63 1.61
N MET A 376 16.28 -17.12 0.51
CA MET A 376 16.95 -16.08 -0.27
C MET A 376 17.06 -14.75 0.50
N ARG A 377 16.01 -14.35 1.22
CA ARG A 377 16.05 -13.16 2.09
C ARG A 377 17.07 -13.30 3.22
N THR A 378 17.17 -14.49 3.82
CA THR A 378 18.16 -14.79 4.86
C THR A 378 19.58 -14.67 4.32
N TYR A 379 19.83 -15.22 3.13
CA TYR A 379 21.13 -15.10 2.47
C TYR A 379 21.49 -13.63 2.18
N LEU A 380 20.58 -12.90 1.53
CA LEU A 380 20.80 -11.51 1.14
C LEU A 380 20.95 -10.56 2.33
N ALA A 381 20.31 -10.87 3.46
CA ALA A 381 20.49 -10.11 4.70
C ALA A 381 21.88 -10.33 5.35
N GLY A 382 22.60 -11.37 4.96
CA GLY A 382 23.98 -11.62 5.41
C GLY A 382 25.04 -10.84 4.64
N VAL A 383 24.68 -10.18 3.53
CA VAL A 383 25.62 -9.38 2.73
C VAL A 383 25.85 -8.03 3.41
N PRO A 384 27.07 -7.72 3.86
CA PRO A 384 27.34 -6.47 4.54
C PRO A 384 27.42 -5.31 3.56
N TRP A 385 27.49 -4.10 4.11
CA TRP A 385 27.83 -2.92 3.33
C TRP A 385 29.18 -3.08 2.61
N ASP A 386 29.27 -2.44 1.46
CA ASP A 386 30.47 -2.32 0.62
C ASP A 386 30.91 -3.66 -0.04
N GLU A 387 30.06 -4.69 0.06
CA GLU A 387 30.13 -5.94 -0.70
C GLU A 387 29.16 -5.94 -1.89
N GLU A 388 29.15 -7.02 -2.65
CA GLU A 388 28.26 -7.22 -3.79
C GLU A 388 27.59 -8.61 -3.78
N ALA A 389 26.41 -8.68 -4.39
CA ALA A 389 25.73 -9.96 -4.67
C ALA A 389 25.48 -10.08 -6.17
N LYS A 390 25.87 -11.21 -6.76
CA LYS A 390 25.76 -11.50 -8.19
C LYS A 390 24.50 -12.28 -8.48
N PHE A 391 23.54 -11.64 -9.11
CA PHE A 391 22.30 -12.25 -9.55
C PHE A 391 22.47 -12.80 -10.95
N ARG A 392 22.02 -14.03 -11.14
CA ARG A 392 21.72 -14.58 -12.46
C ARG A 392 20.21 -14.67 -12.58
N LEU A 393 19.65 -14.02 -13.59
CA LEU A 393 18.21 -13.98 -13.82
C LEU A 393 17.86 -14.38 -15.24
N LEU A 394 16.62 -14.82 -15.44
CA LEU A 394 16.05 -15.06 -16.75
C LEU A 394 15.04 -13.95 -17.04
N ARG A 395 15.29 -13.20 -18.12
CA ARG A 395 14.40 -12.18 -18.67
C ARG A 395 14.23 -12.47 -20.15
N ASP A 396 12.99 -12.58 -20.61
CA ASP A 396 12.65 -12.85 -22.02
C ASP A 396 13.33 -14.09 -22.62
N GLY A 397 13.55 -15.13 -21.79
CA GLY A 397 14.19 -16.37 -22.22
C GLY A 397 15.73 -16.32 -22.29
N GLU A 398 16.33 -15.16 -22.00
CA GLU A 398 17.78 -14.98 -21.95
C GLU A 398 18.29 -14.88 -20.51
N ALA A 399 19.38 -15.59 -20.23
CA ALA A 399 20.05 -15.49 -18.95
C ALA A 399 20.87 -14.19 -18.91
N ARG A 400 20.63 -13.37 -17.89
CA ARG A 400 21.38 -12.15 -17.60
C ARG A 400 22.12 -12.30 -16.28
N GLU A 401 23.30 -11.71 -16.20
CA GLU A 401 24.04 -11.56 -14.96
C GLU A 401 24.07 -10.09 -14.59
N LEU A 402 23.76 -9.79 -13.33
CA LEU A 402 23.90 -8.46 -12.78
C LEU A 402 24.49 -8.54 -11.39
N THR A 403 25.13 -7.45 -11.00
CA THR A 403 25.73 -7.31 -9.68
C THR A 403 25.02 -6.19 -8.95
N ILE A 404 24.42 -6.50 -7.80
CA ILE A 404 23.92 -5.48 -6.88
C ILE A 404 25.06 -5.17 -5.91
N LYS A 405 25.47 -3.91 -5.88
CA LYS A 405 26.41 -3.40 -4.90
C LYS A 405 25.65 -2.90 -3.68
N PHE A 406 26.07 -3.35 -2.51
CA PHE A 406 25.48 -2.97 -1.24
C PHE A 406 26.17 -1.70 -0.77
N GLU A 407 25.97 -0.60 -1.50
CA GLU A 407 26.56 0.70 -1.22
C GLU A 407 25.52 1.64 -0.58
N PHE A 408 25.92 2.38 0.46
CA PHE A 408 25.03 3.35 1.07
C PHE A 408 25.03 4.64 0.26
N LYS A 409 23.87 4.99 -0.30
CA LYS A 409 23.63 6.28 -0.94
C LYS A 409 22.74 7.10 -0.01
N PRO A 410 23.25 8.20 0.58
CA PRO A 410 22.38 9.12 1.30
C PRO A 410 21.25 9.57 0.36
N ALA A 411 20.04 9.71 0.87
CA ALA A 411 18.96 10.30 0.10
C ALA A 411 19.43 11.70 -0.37
N GLU A 412 19.44 11.94 -1.68
CA GLU A 412 19.73 13.29 -2.20
C GLU A 412 18.68 14.24 -1.65
N MET A 413 19.10 15.13 -0.74
CA MET A 413 18.28 16.30 -0.37
C MET A 413 17.96 17.03 -1.67
N LYS A 414 16.67 17.13 -2.00
CA LYS A 414 16.24 17.92 -3.14
C LYS A 414 16.79 19.32 -2.99
N GLU A 415 17.41 19.82 -4.04
CA GLU A 415 18.02 21.15 -4.10
C GLU A 415 16.91 22.21 -4.03
N GLY A 416 16.44 22.45 -2.81
CA GLY A 416 15.32 23.30 -2.42
C GLY A 416 15.34 23.62 -0.92
N ASP A 417 16.02 22.80 -0.11
CA ASP A 417 16.17 23.00 1.35
C ASP A 417 17.36 23.89 1.75
N LYS A 418 18.04 24.52 0.79
CA LYS A 418 19.03 25.57 1.07
C LYS A 418 18.36 26.94 1.03
N ILE A 419 17.93 27.45 2.18
CA ILE A 419 17.53 28.86 2.31
C ILE A 419 18.79 29.71 2.32
N ALA A 420 19.05 30.42 1.22
CA ALA A 420 20.03 31.51 1.19
C ALA A 420 19.45 32.77 1.88
N PRO A 421 20.25 33.55 2.63
CA PRO A 421 19.77 34.70 3.38
C PRO A 421 19.72 35.94 2.50
N SER A 422 18.56 36.27 1.90
CA SER A 422 18.11 37.64 1.58
C SER A 422 16.97 37.63 0.56
N ASP A 423 15.75 37.99 0.96
CA ASP A 423 15.26 39.36 0.76
C ASP A 423 13.85 39.46 1.37
N MET A 424 13.75 40.26 2.43
CA MET A 424 12.46 40.66 2.97
C MET A 424 11.80 41.59 1.96
N THR A 425 10.64 41.21 1.41
CA THR A 425 9.49 42.12 1.22
C THR A 425 8.35 41.44 0.47
N LYS A 426 7.19 41.32 1.16
CA LYS A 426 5.81 41.69 0.75
C LYS A 426 4.75 40.65 1.10
N THR A 427 3.97 41.05 2.11
CA THR A 427 2.51 40.92 2.24
C THR A 427 1.86 39.56 2.00
N ALA A 428 1.42 38.97 3.12
CA ALA A 428 0.38 37.94 3.14
C ALA A 428 -0.95 38.45 2.57
N PRO A 429 -1.73 37.56 1.94
CA PRO A 429 -3.16 37.54 2.16
C PRO A 429 -3.66 36.15 2.58
N GLN A 430 -4.40 36.10 3.68
CA GLN A 430 -5.38 35.05 3.96
C GLN A 430 -6.49 35.10 2.90
N ILE A 431 -6.69 34.02 2.13
CA ILE A 431 -7.97 33.75 1.45
C ILE A 431 -8.21 32.23 1.44
N ALA A 432 -9.28 31.78 2.09
CA ALA A 432 -9.85 30.46 1.85
C ALA A 432 -10.42 30.42 0.42
N ALA A 433 -9.90 29.55 -0.44
CA ALA A 433 -10.34 29.47 -1.84
C ALA A 433 -11.71 28.76 -1.95
N PRO A 434 -12.65 29.26 -2.79
CA PRO A 434 -13.92 28.60 -3.06
C PRO A 434 -13.76 27.25 -3.78
N ALA A 435 -14.77 26.37 -3.69
CA ALA A 435 -14.76 25.00 -4.25
C ALA A 435 -14.42 24.93 -5.75
N SER A 436 -14.72 25.97 -6.54
CA SER A 436 -14.29 26.06 -7.95
C SER A 436 -12.76 26.05 -8.11
N GLY A 437 -12.04 26.74 -7.23
CA GLY A 437 -10.58 26.79 -7.27
C GLY A 437 -9.89 25.46 -6.91
N ARG A 438 -10.60 24.50 -6.30
CA ARG A 438 -10.06 23.18 -5.94
C ARG A 438 -10.11 22.19 -7.10
N ILE A 439 -11.25 22.08 -7.79
CA ILE A 439 -11.34 21.22 -8.98
C ILE A 439 -10.45 21.74 -10.11
N ASP A 440 -10.25 23.06 -10.20
CA ASP A 440 -9.30 23.67 -11.14
C ASP A 440 -7.84 23.35 -10.81
N ARG A 441 -7.51 23.13 -9.53
CA ARG A 441 -6.18 22.61 -9.12
C ARG A 441 -6.02 21.13 -9.47
N LEU A 442 -7.05 20.31 -9.26
CA LEU A 442 -7.03 18.92 -9.72
C LEU A 442 -6.85 18.84 -11.24
N ARG A 443 -7.63 19.63 -11.98
CA ARG A 443 -7.52 19.76 -13.44
C ARG A 443 -6.09 20.04 -13.86
N ARG A 444 -5.45 21.08 -13.32
CA ARG A 444 -4.05 21.40 -13.65
C ARG A 444 -3.09 20.25 -13.34
N ARG A 445 -3.23 19.57 -12.21
CA ARG A 445 -2.38 18.42 -11.86
C ARG A 445 -2.58 17.24 -12.83
N VAL A 446 -3.82 16.95 -13.23
CA VAL A 446 -4.13 15.92 -14.22
C VAL A 446 -3.58 16.33 -15.59
N GLU A 447 -3.74 17.59 -15.99
CA GLU A 447 -3.14 18.13 -17.21
C GLU A 447 -1.61 18.05 -17.20
N ASP A 448 -0.95 18.26 -16.06
CA ASP A 448 0.51 18.13 -15.93
C ASP A 448 0.98 16.67 -16.00
N VAL A 449 0.14 15.70 -15.62
CA VAL A 449 0.41 14.27 -15.92
C VAL A 449 0.25 14.02 -17.42
N ILE A 450 -0.81 14.52 -18.03
CA ILE A 450 -1.08 14.33 -19.46
C ILE A 450 0.03 14.96 -20.33
N LYS A 451 0.58 16.12 -19.96
CA LYS A 451 1.69 16.75 -20.69
C LYS A 451 2.97 15.93 -20.72
N ARG A 452 3.15 14.99 -19.77
CA ARG A 452 4.29 14.07 -19.74
C ARG A 452 4.11 12.88 -20.68
N ALA A 453 2.92 12.73 -21.26
CA ALA A 453 2.59 11.64 -22.17
C ALA A 453 2.99 11.99 -23.60
N GLU A 454 3.65 11.07 -24.31
CA GLU A 454 4.02 11.26 -25.73
C GLU A 454 2.85 10.96 -26.70
N GLY A 455 1.69 10.55 -26.18
CA GLY A 455 0.45 10.32 -26.93
C GLY A 455 -0.77 11.10 -26.39
N GLU A 456 -1.91 10.94 -27.05
CA GLU A 456 -3.16 11.60 -26.65
C GLU A 456 -3.81 10.87 -25.47
N VAL A 457 -4.18 11.62 -24.43
CA VAL A 457 -4.91 11.11 -23.26
C VAL A 457 -6.26 11.82 -23.12
N GLY A 458 -7.32 11.03 -22.95
CA GLY A 458 -8.67 11.48 -22.64
C GLY A 458 -9.12 10.98 -21.27
N VAL A 459 -9.65 11.89 -20.46
CA VAL A 459 -10.04 11.64 -19.07
C VAL A 459 -11.46 12.13 -18.84
N ALA A 460 -12.32 11.24 -18.34
CA ALA A 460 -13.62 11.61 -17.79
C ALA A 460 -13.74 11.07 -16.37
N LEU A 461 -14.10 11.95 -15.44
CA LEU A 461 -14.23 11.65 -14.02
C LEU A 461 -15.57 12.18 -13.55
N ARG A 462 -16.28 11.36 -12.77
CA ARG A 462 -17.55 11.75 -12.17
C ARG A 462 -17.68 11.08 -10.82
N HIS A 463 -17.83 11.90 -9.79
CA HIS A 463 -18.30 11.42 -8.51
C HIS A 463 -19.82 11.19 -8.61
N LEU A 464 -20.26 9.95 -8.42
CA LEU A 464 -21.57 9.49 -8.84
C LEU A 464 -22.71 10.05 -7.98
N GLU A 465 -22.42 10.26 -6.70
CA GLU A 465 -23.34 10.78 -5.70
C GLU A 465 -23.45 12.31 -5.80
N SER A 466 -22.33 13.03 -5.91
CA SER A 466 -22.38 14.51 -6.00
C SER A 466 -22.65 15.06 -7.39
N GLY A 467 -22.38 14.27 -8.43
CA GLY A 467 -22.36 14.72 -9.81
C GLY A 467 -21.20 15.66 -10.16
N GLN A 468 -20.26 15.92 -9.24
CA GLN A 468 -19.04 16.67 -9.54
C GLN A 468 -18.23 15.89 -10.59
N SER A 469 -17.71 16.60 -11.59
CA SER A 469 -17.01 15.99 -12.70
C SER A 469 -15.81 16.80 -13.14
N LEU A 470 -14.88 16.11 -13.79
CA LEU A 470 -13.72 16.69 -14.45
C LEU A 470 -13.51 15.95 -15.76
N GLU A 471 -13.47 16.73 -16.83
CA GLU A 471 -13.32 16.23 -18.19
C GLU A 471 -12.15 16.94 -18.88
N ILE A 472 -11.24 16.15 -19.46
CA ILE A 472 -10.11 16.60 -20.30
C ILE A 472 -10.11 15.73 -21.54
N ASN A 473 -10.24 16.32 -22.72
CA ASN A 473 -10.40 15.61 -23.99
C ASN A 473 -11.52 14.55 -23.97
N ALA A 474 -12.53 14.72 -23.11
CA ALA A 474 -13.54 13.69 -22.83
C ALA A 474 -14.56 13.47 -23.96
N GLY A 475 -14.66 14.43 -24.89
CA GLY A 475 -15.47 14.33 -26.11
C GLY A 475 -14.70 13.77 -27.31
N SER A 476 -13.38 13.61 -27.21
CA SER A 476 -12.55 13.03 -28.27
C SER A 476 -12.77 11.52 -28.36
N ARG A 477 -12.66 10.96 -29.57
CA ARG A 477 -12.80 9.53 -29.78
C ARG A 477 -11.46 8.81 -29.65
N PHE A 478 -11.50 7.68 -28.96
CA PHE A 478 -10.38 6.77 -28.74
C PHE A 478 -10.80 5.34 -29.06
N PRO A 479 -9.92 4.51 -29.65
CA PRO A 479 -10.16 3.08 -29.73
C PRO A 479 -10.44 2.51 -28.34
N MET A 480 -11.51 1.73 -28.16
CA MET A 480 -11.83 1.15 -26.86
C MET A 480 -10.84 0.06 -26.46
N ALA A 481 -10.30 -0.66 -27.44
CA ALA A 481 -9.67 -1.96 -27.20
C ALA A 481 -10.64 -2.82 -26.35
N SER A 482 -10.14 -3.68 -25.45
CA SER A 482 -10.99 -4.56 -24.62
C SER A 482 -11.95 -3.87 -23.64
N THR A 483 -12.01 -2.53 -23.54
CA THR A 483 -13.05 -1.87 -22.73
C THR A 483 -14.44 -1.98 -23.35
N PHE A 484 -14.55 -2.30 -24.64
CA PHE A 484 -15.83 -2.57 -25.34
C PHE A 484 -16.62 -3.74 -24.73
N LYS A 485 -15.94 -4.63 -23.99
CA LYS A 485 -16.53 -5.80 -23.32
C LYS A 485 -17.56 -5.39 -22.25
N LEU A 486 -17.45 -4.19 -21.68
CA LEU A 486 -18.46 -3.64 -20.77
C LEU A 486 -19.80 -3.37 -21.49
N PRO A 487 -19.85 -2.59 -22.60
CA PRO A 487 -21.04 -2.48 -23.44
C PRO A 487 -21.65 -3.82 -23.88
N VAL A 488 -20.81 -4.80 -24.24
CA VAL A 488 -21.28 -6.16 -24.59
C VAL A 488 -21.96 -6.83 -23.40
N LEU A 489 -21.36 -6.76 -22.22
CA LEU A 489 -21.94 -7.33 -21.00
C LEU A 489 -23.29 -6.69 -20.67
N VAL A 490 -23.42 -5.38 -20.83
CA VAL A 490 -24.69 -4.66 -20.63
C VAL A 490 -25.77 -5.19 -21.57
N GLU A 491 -25.46 -5.43 -22.84
CA GLU A 491 -26.43 -6.00 -23.78
C GLU A 491 -26.78 -7.46 -23.46
N ILE A 492 -25.80 -8.28 -23.05
CA ILE A 492 -26.07 -9.65 -22.61
C ILE A 492 -27.06 -9.66 -21.44
N MET A 493 -26.86 -8.80 -20.44
CA MET A 493 -27.79 -8.69 -19.32
C MET A 493 -29.16 -8.15 -19.74
N ALA A 494 -29.22 -7.23 -20.71
CA ALA A 494 -30.49 -6.78 -21.28
C ALA A 494 -31.26 -7.92 -21.96
N GLN A 495 -30.58 -8.79 -22.71
CA GLN A 495 -31.19 -9.95 -23.35
C GLN A 495 -31.62 -11.02 -22.34
N VAL A 496 -30.87 -11.18 -21.24
CA VAL A 496 -31.27 -12.04 -20.12
C VAL A 496 -32.56 -11.54 -19.48
N LYS A 497 -32.64 -10.25 -19.17
CA LYS A 497 -33.86 -9.62 -18.65
C LYS A 497 -35.06 -9.79 -19.58
N GLU A 498 -34.82 -9.70 -20.89
CA GLU A 498 -35.85 -9.89 -21.93
C GLU A 498 -36.24 -11.36 -22.16
N GLY A 499 -35.59 -12.31 -21.46
CA GLY A 499 -35.82 -13.75 -21.62
C GLY A 499 -35.33 -14.31 -22.97
N LYS A 500 -34.50 -13.56 -23.70
CA LYS A 500 -33.90 -13.99 -24.97
C LYS A 500 -32.69 -14.90 -24.77
N LEU A 501 -32.03 -14.76 -23.62
CA LEU A 501 -30.90 -15.56 -23.16
C LEU A 501 -31.09 -15.91 -21.69
N SER A 502 -30.45 -16.98 -21.22
CA SER A 502 -30.23 -17.26 -19.81
C SER A 502 -28.74 -17.22 -19.49
N LEU A 503 -28.39 -16.78 -18.28
CA LEU A 503 -27.03 -16.89 -17.78
C LEU A 503 -26.56 -18.34 -17.65
N GLU A 504 -27.50 -19.28 -17.55
CA GLU A 504 -27.25 -20.72 -17.44
C GLU A 504 -27.30 -21.43 -18.80
N ASP A 505 -27.53 -20.70 -19.90
CA ASP A 505 -27.47 -21.29 -21.25
C ASP A 505 -26.06 -21.82 -21.51
N GLU A 506 -25.96 -23.10 -21.85
CA GLU A 506 -24.69 -23.74 -22.20
C GLU A 506 -24.29 -23.41 -23.63
N VAL A 507 -23.03 -23.01 -23.80
CA VAL A 507 -22.40 -22.75 -25.08
C VAL A 507 -21.27 -23.76 -25.28
N SER A 508 -21.39 -24.58 -26.32
CA SER A 508 -20.32 -25.50 -26.70
C SER A 508 -19.27 -24.73 -27.49
N VAL A 509 -18.12 -24.44 -26.86
CA VAL A 509 -17.02 -23.69 -27.47
C VAL A 509 -16.34 -24.54 -28.56
N GLN A 510 -16.45 -24.10 -29.81
CA GLN A 510 -15.86 -24.77 -30.96
C GLN A 510 -14.40 -24.35 -31.17
N LYS A 511 -13.59 -25.19 -31.83
CA LYS A 511 -12.21 -24.84 -32.20
C LYS A 511 -12.11 -23.57 -33.05
N THR A 512 -13.12 -23.30 -33.86
CA THR A 512 -13.20 -22.09 -34.71
C THR A 512 -13.58 -20.84 -33.93
N GLU A 513 -13.96 -20.98 -32.65
CA GLU A 513 -14.28 -19.86 -31.75
C GLU A 513 -13.13 -19.56 -30.79
N GLN A 514 -12.00 -20.28 -30.91
CA GLN A 514 -10.76 -19.97 -30.22
C GLN A 514 -10.02 -18.90 -31.02
N HIS A 515 -9.86 -17.71 -30.44
CA HIS A 515 -9.38 -16.54 -31.15
C HIS A 515 -8.07 -15.98 -30.57
N LEU A 516 -7.38 -15.18 -31.38
CA LEU A 516 -6.10 -14.54 -31.06
C LEU A 516 -6.19 -13.60 -29.84
N GLY A 517 -5.05 -13.41 -29.19
CA GLY A 517 -4.85 -12.46 -28.10
C GLY A 517 -5.03 -13.08 -26.71
N SER A 518 -5.53 -12.30 -25.75
CA SER A 518 -5.59 -12.69 -24.34
C SER A 518 -6.74 -13.67 -24.06
N GLY A 519 -6.53 -14.58 -23.12
CA GLY A 519 -7.56 -15.50 -22.65
C GLY A 519 -7.02 -16.88 -22.29
N MET A 520 -7.86 -17.66 -21.62
CA MET A 520 -7.59 -19.07 -21.32
C MET A 520 -8.12 -19.96 -22.46
N LEU A 521 -9.25 -19.58 -23.08
CA LEU A 521 -9.95 -20.44 -24.04
C LEU A 521 -9.16 -20.72 -25.32
N SER A 522 -8.26 -19.82 -25.73
CA SER A 522 -7.36 -20.01 -26.86
C SER A 522 -6.37 -21.17 -26.66
N SER A 523 -6.02 -21.48 -25.40
CA SER A 523 -5.08 -22.56 -25.04
C SER A 523 -5.75 -23.88 -24.68
N LEU A 524 -7.09 -23.92 -24.68
CA LEU A 524 -7.82 -25.08 -24.20
C LEU A 524 -7.78 -26.23 -25.21
N THR A 525 -7.28 -27.38 -24.77
CA THR A 525 -7.15 -28.61 -25.59
C THR A 525 -8.40 -29.50 -25.59
N ALA A 526 -9.51 -29.03 -25.02
CA ALA A 526 -10.80 -29.73 -24.91
C ALA A 526 -11.90 -29.05 -25.75
N PRO A 527 -11.89 -29.19 -27.09
CA PRO A 527 -12.91 -28.61 -27.97
C PRO A 527 -14.29 -29.22 -27.72
N GLY A 528 -15.34 -28.39 -27.73
CA GLY A 528 -16.69 -28.81 -27.38
C GLY A 528 -17.01 -28.73 -25.89
N ILE A 529 -16.13 -28.12 -25.08
CA ILE A 529 -16.45 -27.80 -23.68
C ILE A 529 -17.69 -26.91 -23.65
N LYS A 530 -18.61 -27.23 -22.72
CA LYS A 530 -19.79 -26.43 -22.49
C LYS A 530 -19.52 -25.44 -21.37
N LEU A 531 -19.61 -24.15 -21.67
CA LEU A 531 -19.52 -23.07 -20.71
C LEU A 531 -20.83 -22.32 -20.69
N THR A 532 -21.30 -21.95 -19.50
CA THR A 532 -22.50 -21.12 -19.40
C THR A 532 -22.22 -19.70 -19.88
N VAL A 533 -23.25 -18.96 -20.31
CA VAL A 533 -23.14 -17.52 -20.60
C VAL A 533 -22.52 -16.76 -19.41
N ARG A 534 -22.84 -17.16 -18.16
CA ARG A 534 -22.20 -16.63 -16.95
C ARG A 534 -20.70 -16.88 -16.91
N ASN A 535 -20.24 -18.10 -17.22
CA ASN A 535 -18.81 -18.41 -17.24
C ASN A 535 -18.08 -17.61 -18.32
N LEU A 536 -18.67 -17.48 -19.51
CA LEU A 536 -18.11 -16.66 -20.59
C LEU A 536 -18.04 -15.17 -20.17
N ALA A 537 -19.07 -14.64 -19.52
CA ALA A 537 -19.07 -13.25 -19.05
C ALA A 537 -17.97 -13.00 -18.00
N ASN A 538 -17.77 -13.96 -17.07
CA ASN A 538 -16.68 -13.91 -16.10
C ASN A 538 -15.31 -13.94 -16.78
N LEU A 539 -15.07 -14.87 -17.72
CA LEU A 539 -13.80 -14.94 -18.45
C LEU A 539 -13.53 -13.66 -19.27
N MET A 540 -14.56 -13.15 -19.95
CA MET A 540 -14.50 -11.92 -20.74
C MET A 540 -14.09 -10.70 -19.90
N MET A 541 -14.56 -10.60 -18.67
CA MET A 541 -14.31 -9.43 -17.82
C MET A 541 -13.10 -9.59 -16.89
N MET A 542 -12.94 -10.76 -16.24
CA MET A 542 -11.91 -11.00 -15.23
C MET A 542 -10.49 -11.03 -15.83
N ILE A 543 -10.30 -11.83 -16.89
CA ILE A 543 -8.99 -12.04 -17.52
C ILE A 543 -8.94 -11.51 -18.96
N SER A 544 -9.98 -10.78 -19.38
CA SER A 544 -10.08 -10.22 -20.73
C SER A 544 -10.00 -11.28 -21.83
N ASP A 545 -10.62 -12.45 -21.64
CA ASP A 545 -10.63 -13.51 -22.65
C ASP A 545 -11.28 -13.02 -23.96
N ASN A 546 -10.58 -13.15 -25.08
CA ASN A 546 -11.03 -12.69 -26.39
C ASN A 546 -11.99 -13.66 -27.05
N SER A 547 -11.81 -14.97 -26.86
CA SER A 547 -12.73 -15.98 -27.40
C SER A 547 -14.09 -15.85 -26.73
N ALA A 548 -14.11 -15.69 -25.40
CA ALA A 548 -15.34 -15.45 -24.66
C ALA A 548 -16.03 -14.14 -25.09
N ALA A 549 -15.25 -13.07 -25.32
CA ALA A 549 -15.77 -11.80 -25.80
C ALA A 549 -16.43 -11.93 -27.17
N ASP A 550 -15.82 -12.65 -28.10
CA ASP A 550 -16.33 -12.79 -29.47
C ASP A 550 -17.55 -13.70 -29.52
N ILE A 551 -17.58 -14.78 -28.73
CA ILE A 551 -18.76 -15.63 -28.57
C ILE A 551 -19.94 -14.80 -28.01
N LEU A 552 -19.69 -13.99 -26.97
CA LEU A 552 -20.74 -13.15 -26.39
C LEU A 552 -21.15 -12.00 -27.31
N LEU A 553 -20.23 -11.40 -28.05
CA LEU A 553 -20.54 -10.36 -29.05
C LEU A 553 -21.39 -10.94 -30.18
N ALA A 554 -21.08 -12.15 -30.66
CA ALA A 554 -21.87 -12.83 -31.68
C ALA A 554 -23.30 -13.14 -31.20
N LYS A 555 -23.47 -13.53 -29.93
CA LYS A 555 -24.78 -13.72 -29.31
C LYS A 555 -25.55 -12.42 -29.13
N ALA A 556 -24.88 -11.39 -28.61
CA ALA A 556 -25.47 -10.08 -28.38
C ALA A 556 -25.89 -9.44 -29.71
N GLY A 557 -25.03 -9.52 -30.72
CA GLY A 557 -25.12 -8.79 -31.97
C GLY A 557 -24.58 -7.36 -31.81
N PRO A 558 -23.52 -6.96 -32.53
CA PRO A 558 -22.93 -5.61 -32.38
C PRO A 558 -23.92 -4.48 -32.64
N GLU A 559 -24.84 -4.67 -33.59
CA GLU A 559 -25.91 -3.70 -33.85
C GLU A 559 -26.89 -3.55 -32.69
N ASN A 560 -27.19 -4.64 -31.97
CA ASN A 560 -28.03 -4.60 -30.78
C ASN A 560 -27.31 -3.87 -29.65
N VAL A 561 -26.01 -4.11 -29.44
CA VAL A 561 -25.19 -3.37 -28.48
C VAL A 561 -25.28 -1.87 -28.75
N ASN A 562 -25.01 -1.43 -29.98
CA ASN A 562 -25.08 -0.02 -30.35
C ASN A 562 -26.50 0.57 -30.22
N LYS A 563 -27.52 -0.19 -30.64
CA LYS A 563 -28.92 0.22 -30.52
C LYS A 563 -29.33 0.37 -29.06
N ARG A 564 -28.91 -0.55 -28.19
CA ARG A 564 -29.20 -0.55 -26.76
C ARG A 564 -28.60 0.65 -26.06
N LEU A 565 -27.32 0.94 -26.34
CA LEU A 565 -26.66 2.12 -25.78
C LEU A 565 -27.40 3.41 -26.15
N ARG A 566 -27.83 3.56 -27.42
CA ARG A 566 -28.67 4.69 -27.84
C ARG A 566 -30.02 4.74 -27.11
N GLN A 567 -30.70 3.60 -26.93
CA GLN A 567 -31.95 3.53 -26.16
C GLN A 567 -31.77 3.95 -24.71
N TYR A 568 -30.61 3.66 -24.12
CA TYR A 568 -30.25 4.08 -22.76
C TYR A 568 -29.71 5.52 -22.67
N GLY A 569 -29.67 6.25 -23.78
CA GLY A 569 -29.15 7.62 -23.83
C GLY A 569 -27.64 7.70 -23.62
N VAL A 570 -26.90 6.64 -24.00
CA VAL A 570 -25.44 6.60 -24.04
C VAL A 570 -25.00 6.74 -25.49
N GLU A 571 -24.68 7.97 -25.88
CA GLU A 571 -24.13 8.29 -27.20
C GLU A 571 -22.61 8.40 -27.15
N GLY A 572 -21.93 8.09 -28.25
CA GLY A 572 -20.47 8.21 -28.34
C GLY A 572 -19.69 6.91 -28.10
N ILE A 573 -20.36 5.76 -28.00
CA ILE A 573 -19.77 4.41 -28.02
C ILE A 573 -20.18 3.70 -29.32
N SER A 574 -19.24 3.05 -30.00
CA SER A 574 -19.52 2.19 -31.16
C SER A 574 -18.82 0.85 -31.01
N VAL A 575 -19.56 -0.25 -31.04
CA VAL A 575 -19.03 -1.64 -31.05
C VAL A 575 -19.37 -2.26 -32.39
N ASN A 576 -18.36 -2.59 -33.20
CA ASN A 576 -18.57 -2.99 -34.59
C ASN A 576 -17.96 -4.35 -34.90
N ARG A 577 -16.77 -4.63 -34.37
CA ARG A 577 -15.93 -5.77 -34.74
C ARG A 577 -15.58 -6.64 -33.53
N SER A 578 -15.33 -7.91 -33.80
CA SER A 578 -14.77 -8.86 -32.82
C SER A 578 -13.32 -8.54 -32.43
N CYS A 579 -12.84 -9.07 -31.31
CA CYS A 579 -11.44 -9.04 -30.91
C CYS A 579 -10.54 -9.59 -32.01
N GLN A 580 -10.93 -10.69 -32.65
CA GLN A 580 -10.15 -11.26 -33.75
C GLN A 580 -10.06 -10.32 -34.95
N GLU A 581 -11.17 -9.70 -35.35
CA GLU A 581 -11.18 -8.68 -36.41
C GLU A 581 -10.30 -7.48 -36.06
N LEU A 582 -10.37 -6.99 -34.82
CA LEU A 582 -9.55 -5.87 -34.36
C LEU A 582 -8.05 -6.20 -34.39
N ILE A 583 -7.67 -7.40 -33.94
CA ILE A 583 -6.27 -7.85 -33.97
C ILE A 583 -5.80 -8.00 -35.41
N MET A 584 -6.60 -8.62 -36.28
CA MET A 584 -6.21 -8.80 -37.69
C MET A 584 -6.11 -7.48 -38.45
N ASP A 585 -7.02 -6.54 -38.22
CA ASP A 585 -6.95 -5.19 -38.81
C ASP A 585 -5.69 -4.44 -38.33
N TRP A 586 -5.35 -4.53 -37.04
CA TRP A 586 -4.08 -4.02 -36.52
C TRP A 586 -2.87 -4.71 -37.15
N MET A 587 -2.93 -6.02 -37.39
CA MET A 587 -1.91 -6.79 -38.10
C MET A 587 -1.86 -6.48 -39.60
N GLY A 588 -2.79 -5.67 -40.14
CA GLY A 588 -2.87 -5.35 -41.56
C GLY A 588 -3.38 -6.52 -42.42
N VAL A 589 -4.07 -7.48 -41.79
CA VAL A 589 -4.55 -8.71 -42.40
C VAL A 589 -6.07 -8.64 -42.57
N ASP A 590 -6.55 -9.02 -43.76
CA ASP A 590 -7.99 -9.07 -44.05
C ASP A 590 -8.65 -10.27 -43.34
N TYR A 591 -9.43 -9.98 -42.31
CA TYR A 591 -10.20 -10.97 -41.55
C TYR A 591 -11.06 -11.88 -42.41
N GLN A 592 -11.59 -11.41 -43.56
CA GLN A 592 -12.46 -12.23 -44.40
C GLN A 592 -11.77 -13.49 -44.94
N LYS A 593 -10.43 -13.48 -45.03
CA LYS A 593 -9.64 -14.64 -45.45
C LYS A 593 -9.49 -15.71 -44.36
N TYR A 594 -9.74 -15.34 -43.10
CA TYR A 594 -9.51 -16.17 -41.92
C TYR A 594 -10.80 -16.54 -41.19
N LYS A 595 -11.93 -15.96 -41.60
CA LYS A 595 -13.23 -16.24 -41.03
C LYS A 595 -13.56 -17.73 -41.12
N GLY A 596 -13.87 -18.35 -39.99
CA GLY A 596 -14.21 -19.76 -39.89
C GLY A 596 -13.00 -20.72 -39.84
N LEU A 597 -11.77 -20.19 -39.86
CA LEU A 597 -10.59 -20.99 -39.59
C LEU A 597 -10.39 -21.18 -38.08
N THR A 598 -9.80 -22.31 -37.71
CA THR A 598 -9.33 -22.57 -36.35
C THR A 598 -8.09 -21.73 -36.04
N LEU A 599 -7.82 -21.48 -34.75
CA LEU A 599 -6.63 -20.75 -34.31
C LEU A 599 -5.33 -21.35 -34.88
N GLU A 600 -5.22 -22.69 -34.88
CA GLU A 600 -4.07 -23.42 -35.43
C GLU A 600 -3.85 -23.12 -36.93
N GLN A 601 -4.93 -23.07 -37.71
CA GLN A 601 -4.85 -22.73 -39.13
C GLN A 601 -4.44 -21.26 -39.33
N ILE A 602 -4.94 -20.36 -38.50
CA ILE A 602 -4.58 -18.94 -38.54
C ILE A 602 -3.10 -18.75 -38.20
N GLU A 603 -2.61 -19.41 -37.15
CA GLU A 603 -1.20 -19.40 -36.78
C GLU A 603 -0.30 -20.00 -37.87
N ALA A 604 -0.73 -21.10 -38.49
CA ALA A 604 -0.01 -21.72 -39.60
C ALA A 604 0.10 -20.79 -40.82
N GLU A 605 -0.95 -20.04 -41.15
CA GLU A 605 -0.91 -19.02 -42.19
C GLU A 605 -0.07 -17.80 -41.78
N ALA A 606 -0.14 -17.36 -40.53
CA ALA A 606 0.67 -16.26 -40.02
C ALA A 606 2.18 -16.56 -40.09
N ARG A 607 2.60 -17.82 -39.85
CA ARG A 607 4.00 -18.26 -40.00
C ARG A 607 4.51 -18.21 -41.45
N LYS A 608 3.62 -18.21 -42.44
CA LYS A 608 3.98 -18.10 -43.87
C LYS A 608 4.16 -16.64 -44.31
N MET A 609 3.70 -15.68 -43.50
CA MET A 609 3.84 -14.26 -43.82
C MET A 609 5.26 -13.77 -43.51
N PRO A 610 5.87 -12.96 -44.38
CA PRO A 610 7.11 -12.28 -44.05
C PRO A 610 6.89 -11.35 -42.84
N GLY A 611 7.90 -11.22 -41.98
CA GLY A 611 7.87 -10.29 -40.85
C GLY A 611 7.60 -8.86 -41.33
N ARG A 612 6.82 -8.10 -40.54
CA ARG A 612 6.45 -6.72 -40.90
C ARG A 612 7.62 -5.77 -40.64
N THR A 613 7.82 -4.83 -41.55
CA THR A 613 8.76 -3.73 -41.31
C THR A 613 8.24 -2.79 -40.23
N PRO A 614 9.12 -2.07 -39.50
CA PRO A 614 8.72 -1.03 -38.55
C PRO A 614 7.78 0.01 -39.17
N GLU A 615 8.01 0.38 -40.44
CA GLU A 615 7.18 1.33 -41.20
C GLU A 615 5.76 0.78 -41.39
N ALA A 616 5.63 -0.47 -41.84
CA ALA A 616 4.33 -1.11 -42.03
C ALA A 616 3.56 -1.24 -40.71
N ASN A 617 4.27 -1.47 -39.59
CA ASN A 617 3.67 -1.49 -38.25
C ASN A 617 3.16 -0.11 -37.83
N ARG A 618 3.92 0.96 -38.09
CA ARG A 618 3.49 2.35 -37.83
C ARG A 618 2.27 2.74 -38.66
N GLU A 619 2.27 2.43 -39.96
CA GLU A 619 1.13 2.71 -40.84
C GLU A 619 -0.15 1.98 -40.41
N SER A 620 -0.04 0.69 -40.05
CA SER A 620 -1.17 -0.08 -39.52
C SER A 620 -1.71 0.49 -38.23
N ARG A 621 -0.81 0.90 -37.32
CA ARG A 621 -1.17 1.51 -36.04
C ARG A 621 -1.92 2.82 -36.26
N GLN A 622 -1.41 3.68 -37.15
CA GLN A 622 -2.04 4.95 -37.48
C GLN A 622 -3.42 4.73 -38.12
N LYS A 623 -3.55 3.79 -39.05
CA LYS A 623 -4.83 3.44 -39.67
C LYS A 623 -5.84 2.95 -38.63
N PHE A 624 -5.41 2.08 -37.71
CA PHE A 624 -6.24 1.54 -36.64
C PHE A 624 -6.76 2.65 -35.71
N ILE A 625 -5.88 3.58 -35.29
CA ILE A 625 -6.24 4.69 -34.39
C ILE A 625 -7.20 5.69 -35.05
N LEU A 626 -7.14 5.86 -36.37
CA LEU A 626 -7.99 6.77 -37.13
C LEU A 626 -9.33 6.15 -37.57
N ASP A 627 -9.51 4.83 -37.44
CA ASP A 627 -10.76 4.18 -37.81
C ASP A 627 -11.88 4.58 -36.84
N PRO A 628 -13.00 5.18 -37.32
CA PRO A 628 -14.07 5.65 -36.45
C PRO A 628 -14.88 4.52 -35.78
N ARG A 629 -14.71 3.26 -36.21
CA ARG A 629 -15.34 2.08 -35.61
C ARG A 629 -14.63 1.66 -34.32
N ASP A 630 -15.38 1.00 -33.43
CA ASP A 630 -14.84 0.44 -32.18
C ASP A 630 -14.23 1.49 -31.23
N GLN A 631 -14.68 2.74 -31.38
CA GLN A 631 -14.25 3.87 -30.58
C GLN A 631 -15.30 4.29 -29.55
N SER A 632 -14.81 4.88 -28.48
CA SER A 632 -15.63 5.54 -27.47
C SER A 632 -15.02 6.88 -27.07
N THR A 633 -15.85 7.80 -26.60
CA THR A 633 -15.38 8.97 -25.88
C THR A 633 -15.29 8.66 -24.38
N PRO A 634 -14.31 9.20 -23.64
CA PRO A 634 -14.24 9.01 -22.19
C PRO A 634 -15.55 9.37 -21.48
N ALA A 635 -16.20 10.46 -21.90
CA ALA A 635 -17.47 10.90 -21.33
C ALA A 635 -18.59 9.87 -21.54
N ALA A 636 -18.68 9.26 -22.72
CA ALA A 636 -19.70 8.26 -23.03
C ALA A 636 -19.54 6.99 -22.20
N MET A 637 -18.31 6.50 -22.06
CA MET A 637 -18.03 5.33 -21.22
C MET A 637 -18.31 5.62 -19.74
N ASN A 638 -17.93 6.81 -19.26
CA ASN A 638 -18.23 7.22 -17.89
C ASN A 638 -19.74 7.34 -17.64
N ARG A 639 -20.50 7.80 -18.64
CA ARG A 639 -21.97 7.85 -18.59
C ARG A 639 -22.60 6.45 -18.53
N LEU A 640 -22.04 5.47 -19.24
CA LEU A 640 -22.47 4.08 -19.13
C LEU A 640 -22.27 3.53 -17.72
N LEU A 641 -21.07 3.76 -17.14
CA LEU A 641 -20.76 3.36 -15.75
C LEU A 641 -21.72 3.99 -14.74
N GLU A 642 -21.98 5.30 -14.86
CA GLU A 642 -22.95 5.99 -14.01
C GLU A 642 -24.34 5.35 -14.10
N LYS A 643 -24.79 5.03 -15.30
CA LYS A 643 -26.12 4.44 -15.53
C LYS A 643 -26.24 3.01 -14.99
N VAL A 644 -25.19 2.21 -15.12
CA VAL A 644 -25.11 0.88 -14.49
C VAL A 644 -25.19 1.03 -12.97
N TYR A 645 -24.34 1.89 -12.39
CA TYR A 645 -24.29 2.11 -10.94
C TYR A 645 -25.61 2.61 -10.36
N LYS A 646 -26.26 3.56 -11.03
CA LYS A 646 -27.55 4.12 -10.62
C LYS A 646 -28.75 3.24 -10.94
N LYS A 647 -28.52 2.04 -11.53
CA LYS A 647 -29.58 1.08 -11.87
C LYS A 647 -30.63 1.69 -12.82
N GLU A 648 -30.21 2.57 -13.71
CA GLU A 648 -31.10 3.33 -14.61
C GLU A 648 -31.43 2.58 -15.91
N ILE A 649 -30.66 1.54 -16.25
CA ILE A 649 -30.71 0.90 -17.58
C ILE A 649 -31.12 -0.57 -17.54
N LEU A 650 -30.89 -1.25 -16.42
CA LEU A 650 -31.26 -2.66 -16.20
C LEU A 650 -31.94 -2.81 -14.83
N ASP A 651 -32.48 -3.99 -14.54
CA ASP A 651 -32.91 -4.31 -13.18
C ASP A 651 -31.72 -4.28 -12.19
N PRO A 652 -31.98 -4.04 -10.89
CA PRO A 652 -30.96 -3.98 -9.86
C PRO A 652 -30.01 -5.18 -9.85
N GLU A 653 -30.54 -6.39 -9.97
CA GLU A 653 -29.79 -7.64 -9.94
C GLU A 653 -28.78 -7.73 -11.09
N SER A 654 -29.20 -7.35 -12.29
CA SER A 654 -28.34 -7.31 -13.47
C SER A 654 -27.24 -6.25 -13.35
N CYS A 655 -27.56 -5.05 -12.86
CA CYS A 655 -26.57 -3.99 -12.62
C CYS A 655 -25.54 -4.40 -11.54
N ASP A 656 -26.01 -4.97 -10.42
CA ASP A 656 -25.15 -5.42 -9.34
C ASP A 656 -24.26 -6.58 -9.79
N LEU A 657 -24.78 -7.48 -10.63
CA LEU A 657 -23.98 -8.54 -11.25
C LEU A 657 -22.87 -7.98 -12.14
N ILE A 658 -23.16 -6.99 -13.01
CA ILE A 658 -22.14 -6.32 -13.84
C ILE A 658 -21.00 -5.78 -12.97
N LEU A 659 -21.33 -5.02 -11.92
CA LEU A 659 -20.34 -4.43 -11.03
C LEU A 659 -19.55 -5.50 -10.26
N SER A 660 -20.23 -6.57 -9.79
CA SER A 660 -19.57 -7.68 -9.09
C SER A 660 -18.54 -8.39 -9.97
N ILE A 661 -18.86 -8.59 -11.26
CA ILE A 661 -17.95 -9.20 -12.23
C ILE A 661 -16.76 -8.26 -12.50
N MET A 662 -17.02 -6.96 -12.65
CA MET A 662 -15.97 -5.95 -12.83
C MET A 662 -15.03 -5.84 -11.62
N LEU A 663 -15.52 -6.05 -10.39
CA LEU A 663 -14.68 -6.11 -9.17
C LEU A 663 -13.69 -7.27 -9.18
N GLN A 664 -13.96 -8.32 -9.96
CA GLN A 664 -13.09 -9.49 -10.10
C GLN A 664 -12.06 -9.32 -11.23
N CYS A 665 -11.92 -8.13 -11.83
CA CYS A 665 -10.94 -7.87 -12.89
C CYS A 665 -9.50 -8.06 -12.38
N GLN A 666 -8.76 -8.96 -13.02
CA GLN A 666 -7.38 -9.36 -12.70
C GLN A 666 -6.34 -8.70 -13.61
N THR A 667 -6.78 -7.89 -14.57
CA THR A 667 -5.91 -7.19 -15.52
C THR A 667 -5.67 -5.74 -15.10
N GLY A 668 -4.57 -5.14 -15.53
CA GLY A 668 -4.28 -3.72 -15.29
C GLY A 668 -3.94 -3.35 -13.84
N GLU A 669 -3.19 -4.22 -13.14
CA GLU A 669 -2.64 -3.90 -11.81
C GLU A 669 -1.83 -2.59 -11.81
N GLY A 670 -1.19 -2.24 -12.94
CA GLY A 670 -0.45 -0.99 -13.10
C GLY A 670 -1.30 0.23 -13.47
N ARG A 671 -2.61 0.10 -13.68
CA ARG A 671 -3.50 1.16 -14.20
C ARG A 671 -4.29 1.85 -13.07
N ILE A 672 -5.63 1.88 -13.11
CA ILE A 672 -6.43 2.57 -12.09
C ILE A 672 -6.05 2.08 -10.69
N LYS A 673 -5.78 0.79 -10.51
CA LYS A 673 -5.39 0.19 -9.22
C LYS A 673 -3.97 0.54 -8.78
N GLY A 674 -3.06 0.86 -9.70
CA GLY A 674 -1.61 0.75 -9.50
C GLY A 674 -1.01 1.66 -8.44
N LYS A 675 -1.61 2.83 -8.19
CA LYS A 675 -1.16 3.76 -7.14
C LYS A 675 -2.20 3.97 -6.03
N LEU A 676 -3.32 3.25 -6.07
CA LEU A 676 -4.34 3.31 -5.02
C LEU A 676 -3.89 2.55 -3.77
N PRO A 677 -4.46 2.84 -2.59
CA PRO A 677 -4.20 2.06 -1.39
C PRO A 677 -4.47 0.56 -1.61
N PRO A 678 -3.62 -0.34 -1.08
CA PRO A 678 -3.86 -1.78 -1.18
C PRO A 678 -5.25 -2.16 -0.67
N GLY A 679 -6.01 -2.91 -1.47
CA GLY A 679 -7.36 -3.34 -1.16
C GLY A 679 -8.47 -2.33 -1.47
N ALA A 680 -8.17 -1.19 -2.09
CA ALA A 680 -9.19 -0.28 -2.62
C ALA A 680 -10.10 -1.02 -3.64
N PRO A 681 -11.43 -1.08 -3.44
CA PRO A 681 -12.31 -1.77 -4.39
C PRO A 681 -12.42 -0.99 -5.69
N VAL A 682 -12.12 -1.65 -6.80
CA VAL A 682 -12.16 -1.07 -8.14
C VAL A 682 -12.90 -2.01 -9.08
N ALA A 683 -14.12 -1.63 -9.45
CA ALA A 683 -14.91 -2.33 -10.46
C ALA A 683 -14.51 -1.78 -11.83
N HIS A 684 -13.57 -2.42 -12.54
CA HIS A 684 -13.01 -1.86 -13.77
C HIS A 684 -12.86 -2.86 -14.91
N LYS A 685 -12.57 -2.31 -16.10
CA LYS A 685 -12.20 -3.06 -17.28
C LYS A 685 -11.10 -2.34 -18.05
N THR A 686 -10.04 -3.10 -18.34
CA THR A 686 -8.89 -2.66 -19.13
C THR A 686 -9.09 -2.86 -20.64
N GLY A 687 -8.31 -2.11 -21.43
CA GLY A 687 -8.14 -2.34 -22.86
C GLY A 687 -6.71 -2.10 -23.33
N THR A 688 -6.16 -2.98 -24.17
CA THR A 688 -4.83 -2.79 -24.78
C THR A 688 -4.85 -3.28 -26.21
N ILE A 689 -4.45 -2.44 -27.17
CA ILE A 689 -4.16 -2.83 -28.55
C ILE A 689 -3.44 -1.67 -29.26
N ALA A 690 -2.48 -1.95 -30.15
CA ALA A 690 -1.96 -0.94 -31.08
C ALA A 690 -1.50 0.41 -30.46
N GLY A 691 -0.83 0.40 -29.30
CA GLY A 691 -0.40 1.64 -28.62
C GLY A 691 -1.54 2.42 -27.95
N THR A 692 -2.72 1.81 -27.82
CA THR A 692 -3.82 2.22 -26.95
C THR A 692 -3.78 1.39 -25.67
N VAL A 693 -3.76 2.07 -24.52
CA VAL A 693 -3.77 1.50 -23.17
C VAL A 693 -4.84 2.22 -22.37
N ASN A 694 -5.94 1.53 -22.08
CA ASN A 694 -7.15 2.12 -21.52
C ASN A 694 -7.52 1.48 -20.19
N ASP A 695 -8.18 2.24 -19.32
CA ASP A 695 -8.86 1.67 -18.17
C ASP A 695 -10.12 2.48 -17.85
N THR A 696 -11.19 1.79 -17.48
CA THR A 696 -12.48 2.41 -17.17
C THR A 696 -13.17 1.64 -16.06
N GLY A 697 -13.68 2.33 -15.06
CA GLY A 697 -14.31 1.66 -13.93
C GLY A 697 -14.83 2.61 -12.86
N ILE A 698 -15.30 1.99 -11.77
CA ILE A 698 -15.77 2.68 -10.58
C ILE A 698 -14.82 2.35 -9.43
N ILE A 699 -14.25 3.38 -8.83
CA ILE A 699 -13.51 3.27 -7.58
C ILE A 699 -14.49 3.51 -6.44
N THR A 700 -14.61 2.54 -5.54
CA THR A 700 -15.31 2.76 -4.26
C THR A 700 -14.39 3.56 -3.36
N LEU A 701 -14.78 4.80 -3.06
CA LEU A 701 -14.02 5.62 -2.13
C LEU A 701 -14.24 5.11 -0.70
N PRO A 702 -13.23 5.22 0.17
CA PRO A 702 -13.37 4.83 1.54
C PRO A 702 -14.48 5.67 2.18
N ASP A 703 -14.95 5.19 3.30
CA ASP A 703 -15.56 6.09 4.26
C ASP A 703 -16.91 6.66 3.84
N GLY A 704 -17.61 5.94 2.95
CA GLY A 704 -18.94 6.35 2.48
C GLY A 704 -18.88 7.63 1.64
N LEU A 705 -17.68 8.03 1.21
CA LEU A 705 -17.43 9.16 0.33
C LEU A 705 -17.90 8.90 -1.10
N GLY A 706 -18.79 7.93 -1.31
CA GLY A 706 -19.35 7.61 -2.59
C GLY A 706 -18.40 6.87 -3.52
N HIS A 707 -18.66 7.04 -4.80
CA HIS A 707 -18.10 6.25 -5.87
C HIS A 707 -17.65 7.17 -6.99
N MET A 708 -16.47 6.89 -7.51
CA MET A 708 -15.89 7.65 -8.60
C MET A 708 -15.89 6.81 -9.86
N ALA A 709 -16.73 7.19 -10.82
CA ALA A 709 -16.60 6.69 -12.19
C ALA A 709 -15.43 7.43 -12.86
N ILE A 710 -14.46 6.65 -13.33
CA ILE A 710 -13.23 7.11 -13.99
C ILE A 710 -13.07 6.37 -15.31
N THR A 711 -12.80 7.12 -16.37
CA THR A 711 -12.37 6.59 -17.66
C THR A 711 -11.13 7.33 -18.11
N VAL A 712 -10.05 6.59 -18.36
CA VAL A 712 -8.82 7.11 -18.97
C VAL A 712 -8.55 6.31 -20.24
N PHE A 713 -8.68 6.99 -21.39
CA PHE A 713 -8.37 6.43 -22.70
C PHE A 713 -7.15 7.08 -23.30
N THR A 714 -6.39 6.29 -24.06
CA THR A 714 -5.13 6.72 -24.66
C THR A 714 -5.02 6.26 -26.11
N LYS A 715 -4.33 7.04 -26.94
CA LYS A 715 -3.99 6.64 -28.31
C LYS A 715 -2.72 7.34 -28.78
N GLY A 716 -2.05 6.73 -29.75
CA GLY A 716 -0.87 7.34 -30.39
C GLY A 716 0.42 7.20 -29.60
N PHE A 717 0.50 6.27 -28.64
CA PHE A 717 1.74 6.00 -27.92
C PHE A 717 2.65 5.08 -28.74
N GLU A 718 3.92 5.46 -28.83
CA GLU A 718 5.01 4.60 -29.33
C GLU A 718 5.72 3.87 -28.19
N ASP A 719 5.58 4.39 -26.96
CA ASP A 719 6.13 3.88 -25.69
C ASP A 719 5.68 2.46 -25.29
N GLU A 720 6.41 1.91 -24.32
CA GLU A 720 6.03 0.66 -23.65
C GLU A 720 4.70 0.82 -22.89
N THR A 721 3.89 -0.24 -22.91
CA THR A 721 2.56 -0.22 -22.28
C THR A 721 2.60 0.23 -20.82
N GLU A 722 3.66 -0.12 -20.08
CA GLU A 722 3.82 0.20 -18.66
C GLU A 722 3.91 1.70 -18.37
N ASP A 723 4.52 2.50 -19.25
CA ASP A 723 4.62 3.95 -19.06
C ASP A 723 3.25 4.62 -19.16
N VAL A 724 2.43 4.14 -20.09
CA VAL A 724 1.03 4.56 -20.21
C VAL A 724 0.20 4.07 -19.01
N GLU A 725 0.48 2.88 -18.47
CA GLU A 725 -0.16 2.40 -17.23
C GLU A 725 0.14 3.32 -16.04
N LYS A 726 1.40 3.78 -15.88
CA LYS A 726 1.79 4.75 -14.83
C LYS A 726 1.02 6.06 -14.94
N ILE A 727 0.81 6.58 -16.16
CA ILE A 727 0.00 7.77 -16.40
C ILE A 727 -1.44 7.56 -15.89
N ILE A 728 -2.06 6.43 -16.22
CA ILE A 728 -3.41 6.08 -15.76
C ILE A 728 -3.44 5.98 -14.23
N ALA A 729 -2.45 5.32 -13.62
CA ALA A 729 -2.36 5.17 -12.17
C ALA A 729 -2.17 6.49 -11.44
N GLU A 730 -1.35 7.40 -11.99
CA GLU A 730 -1.17 8.75 -11.45
C GLU A 730 -2.45 9.55 -11.51
N ILE A 731 -3.16 9.53 -12.64
CA ILE A 731 -4.46 10.20 -12.77
C ILE A 731 -5.44 9.63 -11.76
N ALA A 732 -5.59 8.30 -11.69
CA ALA A 732 -6.47 7.66 -10.72
C ALA A 732 -6.13 8.03 -9.28
N ARG A 733 -4.84 8.04 -8.92
CA ARG A 733 -4.37 8.45 -7.59
C ARG A 733 -4.65 9.91 -7.29
N LEU A 734 -4.39 10.82 -8.23
CA LEU A 734 -4.67 12.25 -8.06
C LEU A 734 -6.15 12.52 -7.80
N VAL A 735 -7.03 11.78 -8.47
CA VAL A 735 -8.47 11.96 -8.36
C VAL A 735 -9.01 11.28 -7.10
N TYR A 736 -8.49 10.10 -6.75
CA TYR A 736 -8.76 9.46 -5.46
C TYR A 736 -8.36 10.38 -4.31
N ASP A 737 -7.13 10.89 -4.36
CA ASP A 737 -6.60 11.90 -3.44
C ASP A 737 -7.28 13.27 -3.57
N TYR A 738 -8.15 13.50 -4.56
CA TYR A 738 -8.97 14.70 -4.55
C TYR A 738 -10.22 14.44 -3.73
N PHE A 739 -10.95 13.38 -4.03
CA PHE A 739 -12.25 13.13 -3.40
C PHE A 739 -12.15 12.62 -1.96
N VAL A 740 -11.12 11.83 -1.61
CA VAL A 740 -10.93 11.35 -0.22
C VAL A 740 -10.62 12.49 0.76
N PHE A 741 -10.20 13.61 0.21
CA PHE A 741 -9.32 14.57 0.84
C PHE A 741 -9.91 15.98 0.84
N THR A 742 -10.53 16.38 -0.26
CA THR A 742 -11.26 17.65 -0.34
C THR A 742 -12.67 17.55 0.23
N GLY A 743 -13.23 16.34 0.37
CA GLY A 743 -14.57 16.10 0.91
C GLY A 743 -15.67 16.87 0.17
N ASP A 744 -15.44 17.30 -1.08
CA ASP A 744 -16.40 18.04 -1.91
C ASP A 744 -17.54 17.12 -2.40
N VAL A 745 -18.25 16.53 -1.43
CA VAL A 745 -19.54 15.90 -1.62
C VAL A 745 -20.55 16.90 -1.07
N PRO A 746 -21.36 17.57 -1.92
CA PRO A 746 -22.42 18.44 -1.46
C PRO A 746 -23.31 17.64 -0.49
N GLN A 747 -23.47 18.14 0.73
CA GLN A 747 -24.52 17.72 1.63
C GLN A 747 -25.87 18.16 1.06
N SER A 748 -26.38 17.44 0.06
CA SER A 748 -27.81 17.45 -0.24
C SER A 748 -28.17 16.16 -0.96
N THR A 749 -29.32 15.60 -0.55
CA THR A 749 -29.94 14.36 -1.05
C THR A 749 -29.44 13.04 -0.44
N ILE A 750 -29.39 12.96 0.89
CA ILE A 750 -29.83 11.71 1.56
C ILE A 750 -31.36 11.82 1.66
N PRO A 751 -32.16 11.02 0.93
CA PRO A 751 -33.58 10.90 1.23
C PRO A 751 -33.70 10.28 2.63
N GLN A 752 -34.36 10.98 3.55
CA GLN A 752 -34.83 10.35 4.78
C GLN A 752 -35.97 9.40 4.43
N SER A 753 -35.65 8.12 4.27
CA SER A 753 -36.46 6.95 4.70
C SER A 753 -35.80 5.67 4.25
#